data_AF-A0A5M9TQG7-F1
#
_entry.id   AF-A0A5M9TQG7-F1
#
_cell.length_a   1.000
_cell.length_b   1.000
_cell.length_c   1.000
_cell.angle_alpha   90.00
_cell.angle_beta   90.00
_cell.angle_gamma   90.00
#
_symmetry.space_group_name_H-M   'P 1'
#
loop_
_entity.id
_entity.type
_entity.pdbx_description
1 polymer ?
#
loop_
_entity_poly.entity_id
_entity_poly.type
_entity_poly.pdbx_seq_one_letter_code
_entity_poly.pdbx_strand_id
1 'polypeptide(L)'
;MEEREEIYQKKTIDSAINIIMTKMDELRGANENDKSIMRRRWMWELIQNAKDCANGSEISIWIDINENKLVFSHNGSIFTYSNLVDLITQISSKRINSEEMTGKFGTGFISTHLISEIVKVKGIYHSTPDSVNYKSMCLDIDRSGKNEQAIKESIINSISMLDTIDMSDNIEFSFDSSEPKTSFIYDLTKKNTMEIQEAIRSGCNDLDKSIPLVFAFVETIKVVHCEGVTYRRNSKTSLIKDRLDIIDVVKTYADNNEPIEIRKILVCYDKNNEVSIATIIEMRNDRYYICPIVDIPKLFCAFPLIGTEDFSFPIVINSPNLKVLQERNHIQEGAETNKEIINIAISLYKELLEYACRNSWNNLFNLCYVKHSKESVFQKEISNTIQSIYRMQPIVDVQHKLNKISKESLYTEVNGKDSVNILIPSMDKPELNDRLWDLINCLNTRAIPTKDSYKYWLGISPNNRITLQATYDNLLKGKTINDLCGWFTDKDEMMPWLNRFYSLWLDSSDERNFIATAIVPNQDDQFIEITKVSVDVNIDDVLKEVLTLLGTDIKKKLLHKGIILSEGIRIDSINNEYIANKINDHVRKQLSDESSNTTKRTQEVQNIYNKLTDWFLKNPDLAKPLFKDIYDKQYHQNILSSPEETARRLGLATTVENEMLENNLELEQLKIILKESGRLLKMFEDGEISISEDAMQLFQHISSKSPYAKEKIDYLIDRSITNVYEELFHNPLYSVDNTLDEWKHNNYSTTVFRARKLDLDLDIRVVIRPSDDDKIIFFEDAELEALDDTAYELWTNNREGDVRMITLGDLLKTTGISAIPLRKIF
;
A
#
# COMPACT_ATOMS: atom_id res chain seq x y z
N MET A 1 -3.37 -5.51 79.81
CA MET A 1 -2.80 -4.90 78.59
C MET A 1 -2.04 -5.98 77.84
N GLU A 2 -1.17 -6.71 78.54
CA GLU A 2 -0.47 -7.92 78.07
C GLU A 2 -1.38 -8.98 77.41
N GLU A 3 -2.49 -9.38 78.04
CA GLU A 3 -3.39 -10.40 77.45
C GLU A 3 -4.01 -9.97 76.09
N ARG A 4 -4.26 -8.66 75.90
CA ARG A 4 -4.73 -8.14 74.61
C ARG A 4 -3.62 -8.15 73.57
N GLU A 5 -2.41 -7.73 73.94
CA GLU A 5 -1.23 -7.74 73.07
C GLU A 5 -0.86 -9.17 72.63
N GLU A 6 -0.91 -10.15 73.53
CA GLU A 6 -0.71 -11.56 73.20
C GLU A 6 -1.76 -12.09 72.22
N ILE A 7 -3.05 -11.74 72.41
CA ILE A 7 -4.12 -12.12 71.48
C ILE A 7 -3.89 -11.47 70.10
N TYR A 8 -3.47 -10.21 70.05
CA TYR A 8 -3.17 -9.53 68.79
C TYR A 8 -1.96 -10.16 68.08
N GLN A 9 -0.86 -10.41 68.80
CA GLN A 9 0.33 -11.08 68.25
C GLN A 9 -0.02 -12.47 67.71
N LYS A 10 -0.80 -13.26 68.47
CA LYS A 10 -1.25 -14.58 68.03
C LYS A 10 -2.07 -14.50 66.74
N LYS A 11 -3.05 -13.59 66.67
CA LYS A 11 -3.86 -13.39 65.45
C LYS A 11 -3.03 -12.91 64.26
N THR A 12 -2.03 -12.06 64.47
CA THR A 12 -1.12 -11.61 63.41
C THR A 12 -0.29 -12.77 62.87
N ILE A 13 0.26 -13.62 63.75
CA ILE A 13 1.01 -14.82 63.34
C ILE A 13 0.10 -15.80 62.59
N ASP A 14 -1.12 -16.06 63.09
CA ASP A 14 -2.08 -16.94 62.41
C ASP A 14 -2.46 -16.40 61.01
N SER A 15 -2.62 -15.08 60.87
CA SER A 15 -2.84 -14.44 59.57
C SER A 15 -1.63 -14.58 58.64
N ALA A 16 -0.41 -14.45 59.17
CA ALA A 16 0.82 -14.58 58.40
C ALA A 16 0.98 -16.02 57.87
N ILE A 17 0.70 -17.02 58.71
CA ILE A 17 0.75 -18.44 58.34
C ILE A 17 -0.20 -18.71 57.17
N ASN A 18 -1.46 -18.26 57.27
CA ASN A 18 -2.44 -18.46 56.21
C ASN A 18 -2.01 -17.83 54.89
N ILE A 19 -1.56 -16.57 54.90
CA ILE A 19 -1.08 -15.87 53.70
C ILE A 19 0.10 -16.60 53.06
N ILE A 20 1.10 -16.97 53.87
CA ILE A 20 2.30 -17.66 53.41
C ILE A 20 1.95 -19.02 52.83
N MET A 21 1.13 -19.82 53.51
CA MET A 21 0.74 -21.14 53.03
C MET A 21 -0.04 -21.07 51.72
N THR A 22 -1.06 -20.22 51.65
CA THR A 22 -1.86 -20.06 50.42
C THR A 22 -0.96 -19.67 49.24
N LYS A 23 -0.07 -18.69 49.40
CA LYS A 23 0.82 -18.24 48.32
C LYS A 23 1.88 -19.27 47.94
N MET A 24 2.44 -20.01 48.91
CA MET A 24 3.38 -21.09 48.62
C MET A 24 2.69 -22.27 47.91
N ASP A 25 1.44 -22.58 48.26
CA ASP A 25 0.66 -23.63 47.60
C ASP A 25 0.27 -23.22 46.18
N GLU A 26 -0.09 -21.96 45.94
CA GLU A 26 -0.25 -21.39 44.60
C GLU A 26 1.02 -21.54 43.76
N LEU A 27 2.20 -21.21 44.32
CA LEU A 27 3.49 -21.37 43.62
C LEU A 27 3.80 -22.83 43.28
N ARG A 28 3.52 -23.76 44.20
CA ARG A 28 3.80 -25.19 44.04
C ARG A 28 2.80 -25.89 43.11
N GLY A 29 1.54 -25.46 43.12
CA GLY A 29 0.42 -26.09 42.43
C GLY A 29 -0.01 -25.40 41.12
N ALA A 30 0.65 -24.31 40.73
CA ALA A 30 0.34 -23.59 39.49
C ALA A 30 0.44 -24.49 38.24
N ASN A 31 -0.48 -24.31 37.30
CA ASN A 31 -0.39 -24.92 35.98
C ASN A 31 0.74 -24.27 35.15
N GLU A 32 1.10 -24.84 34.00
CA GLU A 32 2.23 -24.33 33.20
C GLU A 32 2.07 -22.90 32.67
N ASN A 33 0.84 -22.45 32.40
CA ASN A 33 0.61 -21.07 31.95
C ASN A 33 0.88 -20.08 33.10
N ASP A 34 0.36 -20.37 34.29
CA ASP A 34 0.55 -19.53 35.48
C ASP A 34 2.03 -19.55 35.92
N LYS A 35 2.68 -20.72 35.89
CA LYS A 35 4.12 -20.84 36.13
C LYS A 35 4.93 -19.99 35.15
N SER A 36 4.57 -19.98 33.87
CA SER A 36 5.26 -19.16 32.85
C SER A 36 5.22 -17.66 33.18
N ILE A 37 4.06 -17.16 33.64
CA ILE A 37 3.90 -15.78 34.11
C ILE A 37 4.73 -15.53 35.37
N MET A 38 4.66 -16.42 36.36
CA MET A 38 5.41 -16.31 37.61
C MET A 38 6.93 -16.26 37.39
N ARG A 39 7.44 -17.11 36.48
CA ARG A 39 8.87 -17.16 36.08
C ARG A 39 9.40 -15.85 35.51
N ARG A 40 8.54 -15.03 34.91
CA ARG A 40 8.91 -13.71 34.36
C ARG A 40 8.73 -12.58 35.38
N ARG A 41 7.86 -12.77 36.38
CA ARG A 41 7.43 -11.72 37.33
C ARG A 41 8.38 -11.48 38.51
N TRP A 42 9.02 -12.52 39.04
CA TRP A 42 9.79 -12.43 40.31
C TRP A 42 10.85 -11.32 40.32
N MET A 43 11.50 -11.09 39.18
CA MET A 43 12.54 -10.07 39.06
C MET A 43 11.97 -8.65 39.17
N TRP A 44 10.81 -8.42 38.56
CA TRP A 44 10.11 -7.13 38.64
C TRP A 44 9.59 -6.85 40.05
N GLU A 45 9.18 -7.88 40.81
CA GLU A 45 8.79 -7.70 42.22
C GLU A 45 9.98 -7.23 43.08
N LEU A 46 11.19 -7.75 42.83
CA LEU A 46 12.40 -7.30 43.53
C LEU A 46 12.81 -5.87 43.13
N ILE A 47 12.78 -5.55 41.83
CA ILE A 47 13.10 -4.20 41.32
C ILE A 47 12.09 -3.18 41.87
N GLN A 48 10.80 -3.55 41.92
CA GLN A 48 9.77 -2.69 42.49
C GLN A 48 9.99 -2.47 43.99
N ASN A 49 10.31 -3.52 44.76
CA ASN A 49 10.64 -3.38 46.18
C ASN A 49 11.83 -2.44 46.38
N ALA A 50 12.86 -2.55 45.55
CA ALA A 50 14.00 -1.65 45.58
C ALA A 50 13.57 -0.19 45.30
N LYS A 51 12.78 0.06 44.25
CA LYS A 51 12.24 1.40 43.93
C LYS A 51 11.40 1.98 45.08
N ASP A 52 10.59 1.16 45.75
CA ASP A 52 9.78 1.61 46.88
C ASP A 52 10.66 1.97 48.12
N CYS A 53 11.92 1.55 48.14
CA CYS A 53 12.93 1.97 49.13
C CYS A 53 13.74 3.21 48.72
N ALA A 54 13.47 3.79 47.54
CA ALA A 54 14.25 4.92 47.03
C ALA A 54 14.05 6.23 47.82
N ASN A 55 12.87 6.43 48.45
CA ASN A 55 12.51 7.63 49.22
C ASN A 55 12.88 8.95 48.51
N GLY A 56 12.63 9.02 47.19
CA GLY A 56 12.93 10.18 46.35
C GLY A 56 14.38 10.28 45.85
N SER A 57 15.27 9.38 46.27
CA SER A 57 16.65 9.29 45.79
C SER A 57 16.79 8.37 44.57
N GLU A 58 17.89 8.50 43.83
CA GLU A 58 18.25 7.57 42.77
C GLU A 58 18.70 6.21 43.35
N ILE A 59 18.23 5.11 42.74
CA ILE A 59 18.59 3.74 43.13
C ILE A 59 19.40 3.02 42.04
N SER A 60 20.40 2.26 42.49
CA SER A 60 21.21 1.34 41.70
C SER A 60 20.92 -0.09 42.14
N ILE A 61 20.81 -1.00 41.17
CA ILE A 61 20.42 -2.39 41.38
C ILE A 61 21.49 -3.30 40.79
N TRP A 62 21.84 -4.36 41.50
CA TRP A 62 22.79 -5.40 41.07
C TRP A 62 22.14 -6.78 41.14
N ILE A 63 22.25 -7.54 40.07
CA ILE A 63 21.70 -8.90 39.93
C ILE A 63 22.84 -9.80 39.47
N ASP A 64 23.41 -10.55 40.41
CA ASP A 64 24.51 -11.47 40.15
C ASP A 64 24.02 -12.92 40.21
N ILE A 65 24.14 -13.65 39.11
CA ILE A 65 23.73 -15.05 39.01
C ILE A 65 24.97 -15.90 38.70
N ASN A 66 25.07 -17.04 39.38
CA ASN A 66 26.03 -18.09 39.05
C ASN A 66 25.41 -19.45 39.35
N GLU A 67 26.16 -20.53 39.08
CA GLU A 67 25.69 -21.91 39.27
C GLU A 67 25.23 -22.22 40.71
N ASN A 68 25.74 -21.50 41.71
CA ASN A 68 25.52 -21.79 43.12
C ASN A 68 24.52 -20.85 43.80
N LYS A 69 24.40 -19.60 43.34
CA LYS A 69 23.55 -18.60 43.98
C LYS A 69 23.07 -17.54 43.00
N LEU A 70 21.92 -16.95 43.33
CA LEU A 70 21.44 -15.69 42.79
C LEU A 70 21.47 -14.63 43.89
N VAL A 71 22.01 -13.45 43.60
CA VAL A 71 22.08 -12.33 44.53
C VAL A 71 21.43 -11.11 43.90
N PHE A 72 20.35 -10.62 44.51
CA PHE A 72 19.73 -9.35 44.16
C PHE A 72 20.10 -8.31 45.21
N SER A 73 20.68 -7.18 44.82
CA SER A 73 21.09 -6.13 45.75
C SER A 73 20.70 -4.74 45.28
N HIS A 74 20.53 -3.80 46.21
CA HIS A 74 20.28 -2.39 45.91
C HIS A 74 20.87 -1.44 46.95
N ASN A 75 21.04 -0.17 46.57
CA ASN A 75 21.56 0.90 47.44
C ASN A 75 20.46 1.83 48.02
N GLY A 76 19.18 1.46 47.85
CA GLY A 76 18.03 2.15 48.46
C GLY A 76 18.07 2.14 50.01
N SER A 77 16.97 2.52 50.64
CA SER A 77 16.88 2.62 52.11
C SER A 77 17.26 1.32 52.83
N ILE A 78 17.92 1.48 53.97
CA ILE A 78 18.33 0.41 54.88
C ILE A 78 17.12 -0.15 55.67
N PHE A 79 17.29 -1.29 56.33
CA PHE A 79 16.18 -1.96 57.02
C PHE A 79 15.86 -1.35 58.39
N THR A 80 14.58 -1.18 58.67
CA THR A 80 14.07 -0.93 60.03
C THR A 80 13.49 -2.21 60.65
N TYR A 81 13.31 -2.23 61.97
CA TYR A 81 12.66 -3.34 62.68
C TYR A 81 11.28 -3.64 62.08
N SER A 82 10.47 -2.60 61.89
CA SER A 82 9.13 -2.73 61.28
C SER A 82 9.20 -3.30 59.86
N ASN A 83 10.16 -2.87 59.02
CA ASN A 83 10.27 -3.42 57.66
C ASN A 83 10.64 -4.90 57.65
N LEU A 84 11.51 -5.34 58.56
CA LEU A 84 11.89 -6.74 58.68
C LEU A 84 10.75 -7.60 59.25
N VAL A 85 9.97 -7.09 60.20
CA VAL A 85 8.75 -7.78 60.67
C VAL A 85 7.73 -7.93 59.54
N ASP A 86 7.49 -6.88 58.75
CA ASP A 86 6.59 -6.95 57.59
C ASP A 86 7.10 -7.97 56.55
N LEU A 87 8.42 -8.04 56.33
CA LEU A 87 9.04 -9.03 55.45
C LEU A 87 8.95 -10.48 56.01
N ILE A 88 9.13 -10.67 57.31
CA ILE A 88 9.04 -11.99 57.95
C ILE A 88 7.58 -12.48 58.00
N THR A 89 6.63 -11.59 58.28
CA THR A 89 5.21 -11.95 58.43
C THR A 89 4.44 -11.91 57.12
N GLN A 90 4.96 -11.23 56.10
CA GLN A 90 4.28 -10.96 54.83
C GLN A 90 2.96 -10.17 55.00
N ILE A 91 2.79 -9.52 56.15
CA ILE A 91 1.67 -8.64 56.45
C ILE A 91 2.18 -7.21 56.28
N SER A 92 1.86 -6.59 55.16
CA SER A 92 2.22 -5.19 54.92
C SER A 92 1.26 -4.26 55.67
N SER A 93 1.84 -3.40 56.50
CA SER A 93 1.14 -2.32 57.21
C SER A 93 0.73 -1.14 56.28
N LYS A 94 1.18 -1.13 55.02
CA LYS A 94 1.08 0.00 54.07
C LYS A 94 -0.29 0.24 53.43
N ARG A 95 -1.34 -0.47 53.86
CA ARG A 95 -2.71 -0.28 53.32
C ARG A 95 -3.37 1.04 53.74
N ILE A 96 -2.81 1.74 54.73
CA ILE A 96 -3.54 2.78 55.47
C ILE A 96 -3.11 4.21 55.09
N ASN A 97 -1.91 4.46 54.50
CA ASN A 97 -1.40 5.85 54.44
C ASN A 97 -0.39 6.25 53.32
N SER A 98 -0.33 5.59 52.16
CA SER A 98 0.57 6.08 51.08
C SER A 98 0.03 5.80 49.68
N GLU A 99 -0.50 6.84 49.03
CA GLU A 99 -0.91 6.81 47.62
C GLU A 99 0.30 6.62 46.66
N GLU A 100 1.54 6.87 47.13
CA GLU A 100 2.77 6.89 46.31
C GLU A 100 3.51 5.54 46.15
N MET A 101 3.13 4.49 46.91
CA MET A 101 3.84 3.19 46.85
C MET A 101 3.27 2.24 45.80
N THR A 102 4.15 1.64 44.98
CA THR A 102 3.72 0.77 43.88
C THR A 102 3.34 -0.64 44.38
N GLY A 103 3.90 -1.11 45.50
CA GLY A 103 3.56 -2.38 46.14
C GLY A 103 2.36 -2.32 47.11
N LYS A 104 1.13 -2.52 46.62
CA LYS A 104 -0.11 -2.42 47.43
C LYS A 104 -0.46 -3.66 48.27
N PHE A 105 0.02 -4.85 47.89
CA PHE A 105 -0.48 -6.13 48.45
C PHE A 105 0.46 -6.84 49.42
N GLY A 106 1.75 -6.45 49.50
CA GLY A 106 2.70 -7.01 50.47
C GLY A 106 3.17 -8.45 50.21
N THR A 107 2.66 -9.13 49.18
CA THR A 107 2.95 -10.55 48.88
C THR A 107 3.99 -10.76 47.77
N GLY A 108 4.48 -9.69 47.15
CA GLY A 108 5.40 -9.75 46.01
C GLY A 108 6.69 -10.51 46.31
N PHE A 109 7.21 -10.39 47.53
CA PHE A 109 8.42 -11.10 47.96
C PHE A 109 8.23 -12.64 47.97
N ILE A 110 7.03 -13.15 48.29
CA ILE A 110 6.77 -14.59 48.25
C ILE A 110 7.00 -15.15 46.86
N SER A 111 6.68 -14.41 45.79
CA SER A 111 6.89 -14.88 44.41
C SER A 111 8.34 -15.29 44.14
N THR A 112 9.31 -14.65 44.80
CA THR A 112 10.74 -14.96 44.63
C THR A 112 11.14 -16.32 45.21
N HIS A 113 10.28 -16.92 46.05
CA HIS A 113 10.52 -18.26 46.60
C HIS A 113 10.34 -19.38 45.56
N LEU A 114 9.89 -19.03 44.34
CA LEU A 114 10.00 -19.91 43.18
C LEU A 114 11.47 -20.24 42.83
N ILE A 115 12.40 -19.32 43.13
CA ILE A 115 13.84 -19.50 42.90
C ILE A 115 14.46 -20.32 44.04
N SER A 116 14.11 -20.01 45.29
CA SER A 116 14.53 -20.78 46.46
C SER A 116 13.52 -20.65 47.59
N GLU A 117 13.11 -21.77 48.20
CA GLU A 117 12.19 -21.77 49.35
C GLU A 117 12.79 -21.14 50.61
N ILE A 118 14.12 -20.90 50.63
CA ILE A 118 14.83 -20.23 51.72
C ILE A 118 15.62 -19.06 51.13
N VAL A 119 15.36 -17.85 51.63
CA VAL A 119 16.03 -16.63 51.16
C VAL A 119 16.84 -16.02 52.29
N LYS A 120 18.12 -15.80 52.05
CA LYS A 120 19.01 -15.13 53.00
C LYS A 120 19.02 -13.63 52.73
N VAL A 121 18.60 -12.85 53.72
CA VAL A 121 18.57 -11.39 53.68
C VAL A 121 19.82 -10.86 54.38
N LYS A 122 20.57 -9.99 53.71
CA LYS A 122 21.72 -9.28 54.29
C LYS A 122 21.57 -7.78 54.06
N GLY A 123 22.12 -6.99 54.97
CA GLY A 123 22.18 -5.55 54.79
C GLY A 123 22.50 -4.78 56.05
N ILE A 124 22.24 -3.49 55.99
CA ILE A 124 22.38 -2.57 57.11
C ILE A 124 21.01 -2.38 57.78
N TYR A 125 21.02 -2.34 59.10
CA TYR A 125 19.85 -2.26 59.94
C TYR A 125 19.96 -1.11 60.94
N HIS A 126 18.82 -0.50 61.27
CA HIS A 126 18.67 0.44 62.38
C HIS A 126 17.30 0.26 63.04
N SER A 127 17.20 0.45 64.35
CA SER A 127 15.96 0.12 65.08
C SER A 127 14.77 1.00 64.69
N THR A 128 15.00 2.29 64.42
CA THR A 128 13.97 3.26 64.00
C THR A 128 14.51 4.19 62.91
N PRO A 129 13.65 4.77 62.04
CA PRO A 129 14.05 5.68 60.95
C PRO A 129 15.10 6.74 61.32
N ASP A 130 14.99 7.32 62.52
CA ASP A 130 15.86 8.41 63.01
C ASP A 130 17.09 7.92 63.80
N SER A 131 17.27 6.61 63.96
CA SER A 131 18.40 6.03 64.68
C SER A 131 19.71 6.20 63.90
N VAL A 132 20.74 6.71 64.58
CA VAL A 132 22.13 6.77 64.10
C VAL A 132 22.95 5.53 64.47
N ASN A 133 22.35 4.58 65.18
CA ASN A 133 22.96 3.30 65.52
C ASN A 133 22.67 2.30 64.39
N TYR A 134 23.72 1.91 63.68
CA TYR A 134 23.66 0.95 62.59
C TYR A 134 24.18 -0.41 63.03
N LYS A 135 23.61 -1.47 62.48
CA LYS A 135 24.05 -2.86 62.72
C LYS A 135 24.13 -3.60 61.39
N SER A 136 25.06 -4.54 61.29
CA SER A 136 25.07 -5.50 60.18
C SER A 136 24.02 -6.57 60.47
N MET A 137 23.13 -6.83 59.50
CA MET A 137 22.07 -7.82 59.63
C MET A 137 22.26 -8.98 58.64
N CYS A 138 22.00 -10.20 59.10
CA CYS A 138 21.91 -11.39 58.27
C CYS A 138 20.83 -12.31 58.85
N LEU A 139 19.77 -12.56 58.09
CA LEU A 139 18.60 -13.33 58.52
C LEU A 139 18.22 -14.32 57.41
N ASP A 140 17.82 -15.53 57.78
CA ASP A 140 17.24 -16.49 56.85
C ASP A 140 15.70 -16.45 56.95
N ILE A 141 15.03 -16.28 55.81
CA ILE A 141 13.58 -16.38 55.67
C ILE A 141 13.25 -17.73 55.06
N ASP A 142 12.72 -18.65 55.88
CA ASP A 142 12.41 -20.03 55.47
C ASP A 142 10.92 -20.22 55.18
N ARG A 143 10.58 -20.65 53.97
CA ARG A 143 9.23 -21.01 53.51
C ARG A 143 9.11 -22.45 53.01
N SER A 144 10.11 -23.29 53.31
CA SER A 144 10.15 -24.70 52.91
C SER A 144 9.09 -25.57 53.62
N GLY A 145 8.55 -25.09 54.75
CA GLY A 145 7.48 -25.77 55.51
C GLY A 145 6.28 -26.18 54.65
N LYS A 146 5.74 -27.37 54.94
CA LYS A 146 4.59 -27.98 54.23
C LYS A 146 3.31 -28.03 55.07
N ASN A 147 3.36 -27.59 56.32
CA ASN A 147 2.22 -27.54 57.23
C ASN A 147 2.29 -26.26 58.09
N GLU A 148 1.17 -25.91 58.71
CA GLU A 148 1.01 -24.69 59.53
C GLU A 148 2.07 -24.59 60.64
N GLN A 149 2.32 -25.70 61.33
CA GLN A 149 3.26 -25.74 62.45
C GLN A 149 4.70 -25.42 62.02
N ALA A 150 5.16 -25.98 60.90
CA ALA A 150 6.50 -25.71 60.37
C ALA A 150 6.67 -24.24 59.94
N ILE A 151 5.65 -23.66 59.29
CA ILE A 151 5.68 -22.23 58.92
C ILE A 151 5.66 -21.34 60.16
N LYS A 152 4.86 -21.69 61.16
CA LYS A 152 4.81 -20.98 62.45
C LYS A 152 6.17 -20.97 63.15
N GLU A 153 6.82 -22.12 63.25
CA GLU A 153 8.15 -22.25 63.86
C GLU A 153 9.19 -21.41 63.11
N SER A 154 9.16 -21.41 61.76
CA SER A 154 10.04 -20.56 60.93
C SER A 154 9.84 -19.06 61.21
N ILE A 155 8.59 -18.59 61.30
CA ILE A 155 8.28 -17.18 61.61
C ILE A 155 8.82 -16.81 63.00
N ILE A 156 8.54 -17.64 64.01
CA ILE A 156 8.99 -17.38 65.39
C ILE A 156 10.53 -17.34 65.47
N ASN A 157 11.20 -18.29 64.83
CA ASN A 157 12.66 -18.32 64.79
C ASN A 157 13.24 -17.08 64.11
N SER A 158 12.63 -16.61 63.01
CA SER A 158 13.05 -15.41 62.30
C SER A 158 12.91 -14.15 63.15
N ILE A 159 11.79 -14.02 63.90
CA ILE A 159 11.56 -12.89 64.82
C ILE A 159 12.58 -12.93 65.97
N SER A 160 12.81 -14.10 66.59
CA SER A 160 13.80 -14.23 67.66
C SER A 160 15.23 -13.89 67.19
N MET A 161 15.58 -14.25 65.95
CA MET A 161 16.85 -13.86 65.36
C MET A 161 16.93 -12.36 65.10
N LEU A 162 15.83 -11.73 64.68
CA LEU A 162 15.74 -10.28 64.54
C LEU A 162 15.91 -9.55 65.89
N ASP A 163 15.29 -10.04 66.96
CA ASP A 163 15.48 -9.50 68.32
C ASP A 163 16.96 -9.58 68.76
N THR A 164 17.63 -10.69 68.42
CA THR A 164 19.06 -10.86 68.70
C THR A 164 19.92 -9.85 67.93
N ILE A 165 19.59 -9.59 66.66
CA ILE A 165 20.24 -8.56 65.85
C ILE A 165 19.99 -7.17 66.44
N ASP A 166 18.77 -6.87 66.90
CA ASP A 166 18.44 -5.59 67.53
C ASP A 166 19.16 -5.38 68.86
N MET A 167 19.63 -6.43 69.52
CA MET A 167 20.47 -6.35 70.73
C MET A 167 21.98 -6.37 70.44
N SER A 168 22.41 -6.59 69.20
CA SER A 168 23.83 -6.71 68.84
C SER A 168 24.58 -5.37 68.83
N ASP A 169 25.92 -5.44 68.78
CA ASP A 169 26.80 -4.26 68.76
C ASP A 169 26.61 -3.40 67.51
N ASN A 170 26.79 -2.09 67.69
CA ASN A 170 26.74 -1.15 66.57
C ASN A 170 27.99 -1.27 65.68
N ILE A 171 27.82 -0.94 64.40
CA ILE A 171 28.91 -0.85 63.41
C ILE A 171 29.13 0.60 62.98
N GLU A 172 30.35 0.92 62.56
CA GLU A 172 30.60 2.13 61.78
C GLU A 172 30.06 1.95 60.36
N PHE A 173 29.19 2.87 59.94
CA PHE A 173 28.61 2.84 58.61
C PHE A 173 28.52 4.24 58.03
N SER A 174 28.95 4.39 56.79
CA SER A 174 28.81 5.61 55.99
C SER A 174 27.98 5.32 54.75
N PHE A 175 27.11 6.26 54.37
CA PHE A 175 26.30 6.12 53.18
C PHE A 175 27.16 6.28 51.92
N ASP A 176 27.47 5.16 51.24
CA ASP A 176 27.96 5.15 49.87
C ASP A 176 26.79 4.87 48.91
N SER A 177 26.71 5.66 47.84
CA SER A 177 25.71 5.47 46.76
C SER A 177 26.16 4.45 45.71
N SER A 178 27.43 4.04 45.73
CA SER A 178 28.00 3.07 44.80
C SER A 178 28.01 1.63 45.33
N GLU A 179 27.65 1.43 46.60
CA GLU A 179 27.63 0.12 47.25
C GLU A 179 26.21 -0.37 47.57
N PRO A 180 25.97 -1.70 47.50
CA PRO A 180 24.70 -2.27 47.92
C PRO A 180 24.53 -2.21 49.44
N LYS A 181 23.33 -1.80 49.89
CA LYS A 181 22.96 -1.70 51.31
C LYS A 181 22.05 -2.84 51.77
N THR A 182 21.35 -3.44 50.81
CA THR A 182 20.39 -4.52 50.99
C THR A 182 20.64 -5.58 49.93
N SER A 183 20.64 -6.84 50.33
CA SER A 183 20.86 -8.00 49.46
C SER A 183 19.94 -9.16 49.83
N PHE A 184 19.33 -9.78 48.82
CA PHE A 184 18.59 -11.04 48.89
C PHE A 184 19.38 -12.13 48.17
N ILE A 185 19.71 -13.19 48.89
CA ILE A 185 20.57 -14.27 48.41
C ILE A 185 19.76 -15.57 48.35
N TYR A 186 19.66 -16.13 47.15
CA TYR A 186 18.97 -17.38 46.86
C TYR A 186 20.00 -18.47 46.62
N ASP A 187 20.00 -19.51 47.46
CA ASP A 187 20.88 -20.68 47.31
C ASP A 187 20.33 -21.62 46.25
N LEU A 188 21.12 -21.87 45.21
CA LEU A 188 20.79 -22.74 44.07
C LEU A 188 21.44 -24.13 44.19
N THR A 189 22.35 -24.34 45.16
CA THR A 189 23.13 -25.59 45.28
C THR A 189 22.28 -26.81 45.63
N LYS A 190 21.19 -26.62 46.39
CA LYS A 190 20.37 -27.72 46.93
C LYS A 190 19.27 -28.21 46.00
N LYS A 191 18.83 -27.37 45.05
CA LYS A 191 17.76 -27.65 44.08
C LYS A 191 18.01 -26.84 42.81
N ASN A 192 18.98 -27.25 41.99
CA ASN A 192 19.16 -26.67 40.67
C ASN A 192 18.29 -27.42 39.65
N THR A 193 16.98 -27.21 39.69
CA THR A 193 16.04 -27.87 38.78
C THR A 193 15.96 -27.14 37.44
N MET A 194 15.53 -27.84 36.39
CA MET A 194 15.24 -27.23 35.09
C MET A 194 14.21 -26.08 35.21
N GLU A 195 13.25 -26.19 36.13
CA GLU A 195 12.26 -25.15 36.39
C GLU A 195 12.87 -23.85 36.92
N ILE A 196 13.85 -23.94 37.83
CA ILE A 196 14.54 -22.76 38.40
C ILE A 196 15.44 -22.12 37.34
N GLN A 197 16.17 -22.92 36.57
CA GLN A 197 16.97 -22.41 35.46
C GLN A 197 16.09 -21.70 34.42
N GLU A 198 14.93 -22.27 34.12
CA GLU A 198 13.96 -21.64 33.23
C GLU A 198 13.40 -20.33 33.82
N ALA A 199 13.20 -20.26 35.14
CA ALA A 199 12.75 -19.06 35.83
C ALA A 199 13.77 -17.93 35.78
N ILE A 200 15.04 -18.25 36.01
CA ILE A 200 16.16 -17.31 35.93
C ILE A 200 16.29 -16.81 34.48
N ARG A 201 16.33 -17.73 33.51
CA ARG A 201 16.43 -17.42 32.08
C ARG A 201 15.27 -16.54 31.61
N SER A 202 14.04 -16.89 31.99
CA SER A 202 12.83 -16.14 31.65
C SER A 202 12.86 -14.74 32.25
N GLY A 203 13.23 -14.60 33.53
CA GLY A 203 13.34 -13.32 34.21
C GLY A 203 14.40 -12.40 33.58
N CYS A 204 15.59 -12.92 33.26
CA CYS A 204 16.64 -12.14 32.61
C CYS A 204 16.25 -11.69 31.20
N ASN A 205 15.63 -12.58 30.42
CA ASN A 205 15.12 -12.25 29.09
C ASN A 205 14.00 -11.19 29.14
N ASP A 206 13.12 -11.28 30.14
CA ASP A 206 12.05 -10.28 30.34
C ASP A 206 12.61 -8.90 30.75
N LEU A 207 13.65 -8.90 31.60
CA LEU A 207 14.40 -7.71 31.96
C LEU A 207 14.99 -7.03 30.72
N ASP A 208 15.79 -7.73 29.89
CA ASP A 208 16.41 -7.13 28.70
C ASP A 208 15.37 -6.50 27.75
N LYS A 209 14.21 -7.15 27.59
CA LYS A 209 13.12 -6.66 26.74
C LYS A 209 12.45 -5.41 27.31
N SER A 210 12.10 -5.40 28.60
CA SER A 210 11.21 -4.38 29.18
C SER A 210 11.94 -3.28 29.96
N ILE A 211 13.20 -3.49 30.39
CA ILE A 211 13.97 -2.49 31.15
C ILE A 211 14.13 -1.14 30.44
N PRO A 212 14.26 -1.06 29.10
CA PRO A 212 14.32 0.24 28.43
C PRO A 212 13.05 1.08 28.62
N LEU A 213 11.88 0.44 28.62
CA LEU A 213 10.61 1.11 28.87
C LEU A 213 10.47 1.51 30.34
N VAL A 214 10.95 0.69 31.27
CA VAL A 214 10.98 1.05 32.70
C VAL A 214 11.85 2.28 32.93
N PHE A 215 13.04 2.37 32.33
CA PHE A 215 13.86 3.60 32.42
C PHE A 215 13.18 4.83 31.81
N ALA A 216 12.28 4.64 30.84
CA ALA A 216 11.50 5.72 30.26
C ALA A 216 10.37 6.21 31.20
N PHE A 217 9.89 5.36 32.10
CA PHE A 217 8.77 5.65 33.01
C PHE A 217 9.17 5.94 34.45
N VAL A 218 10.32 5.42 34.91
CA VAL A 218 10.76 5.45 36.31
C VAL A 218 12.09 6.16 36.43
N GLU A 219 12.06 7.45 36.75
CA GLU A 219 13.26 8.29 36.82
C GLU A 219 14.14 7.98 38.04
N THR A 220 13.58 7.38 39.08
CA THR A 220 14.32 7.05 40.30
C THR A 220 15.28 5.88 40.12
N ILE A 221 15.16 5.06 39.07
CA ILE A 221 16.12 4.00 38.77
C ILE A 221 17.25 4.58 37.93
N LYS A 222 18.46 4.58 38.48
CA LYS A 222 19.66 5.13 37.84
C LYS A 222 20.34 4.12 36.94
N VAL A 223 20.58 2.92 37.47
CA VAL A 223 21.34 1.87 36.80
C VAL A 223 20.89 0.49 37.29
N VAL A 224 20.88 -0.47 36.37
CA VAL A 224 20.65 -1.89 36.67
C VAL A 224 21.82 -2.68 36.09
N HIS A 225 22.53 -3.41 36.95
CA HIS A 225 23.56 -4.37 36.56
C HIS A 225 22.97 -5.78 36.64
N CYS A 226 23.11 -6.57 35.58
CA CYS A 226 22.61 -7.94 35.49
C CYS A 226 23.52 -8.76 34.57
N GLU A 227 24.12 -9.84 35.07
CA GLU A 227 24.94 -10.78 34.27
C GLU A 227 26.04 -10.12 33.42
N GLY A 228 26.78 -9.18 34.00
CA GLY A 228 27.83 -8.43 33.28
C GLY A 228 27.29 -7.42 32.26
N VAL A 229 25.97 -7.21 32.18
CA VAL A 229 25.32 -6.16 31.40
C VAL A 229 24.90 -5.03 32.32
N THR A 230 25.10 -3.79 31.88
CA THR A 230 24.68 -2.58 32.60
C THR A 230 23.70 -1.78 31.75
N TYR A 231 22.54 -1.48 32.32
CA TYR A 231 21.50 -0.65 31.72
C TYR A 231 21.40 0.66 32.47
N ARG A 232 21.31 1.78 31.75
CA ARG A 232 21.09 3.11 32.34
C ARG A 232 20.38 4.05 31.38
N ARG A 233 19.60 4.97 31.94
CA ARG A 233 19.07 6.12 31.20
C ARG A 233 20.19 7.10 30.88
N ASN A 234 20.26 7.58 29.64
CA ASN A 234 21.14 8.69 29.29
C ASN A 234 20.53 10.01 29.79
N SER A 235 21.35 10.91 30.33
CA SER A 235 20.89 12.18 30.91
C SER A 235 20.29 13.14 29.87
N LYS A 236 20.59 12.92 28.58
CA LYS A 236 20.08 13.73 27.47
C LYS A 236 18.74 13.19 26.98
N THR A 237 17.65 13.80 27.41
CA THR A 237 16.32 13.65 26.79
C THR A 237 16.21 14.68 25.66
N SER A 238 15.74 14.26 24.49
CA SER A 238 15.45 15.19 23.39
C SER A 238 13.96 15.50 23.38
N LEU A 239 13.58 16.71 23.82
CA LEU A 239 12.22 17.21 23.68
C LEU A 239 11.97 17.49 22.19
N ILE A 240 10.92 16.88 21.65
CA ILE A 240 10.57 17.00 20.23
C ILE A 240 9.37 17.91 20.04
N LYS A 241 8.43 17.87 20.99
CA LYS A 241 7.20 18.66 21.05
C LYS A 241 6.70 18.67 22.50
N ASP A 242 5.86 19.64 22.90
CA ASP A 242 5.38 19.87 24.28
C ASP A 242 5.02 18.64 25.14
N ARG A 243 4.67 17.50 24.53
CA ARG A 243 4.32 16.22 25.17
C ARG A 243 5.07 15.00 24.66
N LEU A 244 6.01 15.16 23.72
CA LEU A 244 6.75 14.07 23.09
C LEU A 244 8.25 14.18 23.34
N ASP A 245 8.81 13.11 23.91
CA ASP A 245 10.23 12.98 24.24
C ASP A 245 10.84 11.74 23.58
N ILE A 246 12.11 11.84 23.18
CA ILE A 246 12.96 10.66 22.96
C ILE A 246 13.90 10.49 24.14
N ILE A 247 13.83 9.31 24.77
CA ILE A 247 14.69 8.88 25.86
C ILE A 247 15.66 7.82 25.33
N ASP A 248 16.96 8.05 25.55
CA ASP A 248 18.00 7.10 25.20
C ASP A 248 18.31 6.21 26.41
N VAL A 249 18.21 4.89 26.22
CA VAL A 249 18.64 3.88 27.20
C VAL A 249 19.88 3.19 26.67
N VAL A 250 20.95 3.26 27.46
CA VAL A 250 22.26 2.72 27.11
C VAL A 250 22.41 1.36 27.77
N LYS A 251 22.80 0.37 26.97
CA LYS A 251 23.18 -0.97 27.40
C LYS A 251 24.67 -1.17 27.08
N THR A 252 25.46 -1.47 28.11
CA THR A 252 26.90 -1.74 28.00
C THR A 252 27.23 -3.11 28.56
N TYR A 253 28.32 -3.69 28.09
CA TYR A 253 28.79 -5.01 28.50
C TYR A 253 30.06 -4.88 29.35
N ALA A 254 30.31 -5.86 30.22
CA ALA A 254 31.54 -5.93 31.02
C ALA A 254 32.78 -6.17 30.14
N ASP A 255 32.63 -6.86 29.01
CA ASP A 255 33.64 -6.90 27.95
C ASP A 255 33.58 -5.60 27.14
N ASN A 256 34.62 -4.78 27.27
CA ASN A 256 34.72 -3.49 26.58
C ASN A 256 34.85 -3.61 25.05
N ASN A 257 35.04 -4.81 24.49
CA ASN A 257 35.05 -5.04 23.05
C ASN A 257 33.66 -5.16 22.44
N GLU A 258 32.63 -5.41 23.25
CA GLU A 258 31.25 -5.48 22.77
C GLU A 258 30.70 -4.07 22.49
N PRO A 259 29.90 -3.88 21.42
CA PRO A 259 29.41 -2.57 21.05
C PRO A 259 28.42 -2.04 22.09
N ILE A 260 28.49 -0.73 22.35
CA ILE A 260 27.49 -0.04 23.15
C ILE A 260 26.17 -0.02 22.36
N GLU A 261 25.11 -0.54 22.98
CA GLU A 261 23.77 -0.52 22.42
C GLU A 261 22.98 0.68 22.98
N ILE A 262 22.33 1.44 22.10
CA ILE A 262 21.46 2.55 22.49
C ILE A 262 20.05 2.25 21.97
N ARG A 263 19.12 2.00 22.88
CA ARG A 263 17.69 1.87 22.55
C ARG A 263 17.02 3.23 22.75
N LYS A 264 16.33 3.71 21.71
CA LYS A 264 15.58 4.97 21.76
C LYS A 264 14.12 4.69 22.04
N ILE A 265 13.57 5.34 23.05
CA ILE A 265 12.17 5.20 23.46
C ILE A 265 11.46 6.51 23.16
N LEU A 266 10.46 6.46 22.28
CA LEU A 266 9.55 7.58 22.09
C LEU A 266 8.48 7.51 23.18
N VAL A 267 8.33 8.58 23.94
CA VAL A 267 7.31 8.72 24.99
C VAL A 267 6.40 9.88 24.65
N CYS A 268 5.10 9.67 24.73
CA CYS A 268 4.09 10.73 24.69
C CYS A 268 3.33 10.73 26.02
N TYR A 269 3.21 11.88 26.69
CA TYR A 269 2.70 11.94 28.06
C TYR A 269 1.68 13.05 28.30
N ASP A 270 0.77 12.81 29.24
CA ASP A 270 -0.09 13.79 29.88
C ASP A 270 0.28 13.88 31.37
N LYS A 271 0.91 15.00 31.75
CA LYS A 271 1.33 15.26 33.15
C LYS A 271 0.16 15.43 34.10
N ASN A 272 -0.98 15.96 33.63
CA ASN A 272 -2.10 16.28 34.52
C ASN A 272 -2.83 15.01 34.99
N ASN A 273 -2.87 13.99 34.13
CA ASN A 273 -3.55 12.73 34.39
C ASN A 273 -2.58 11.57 34.69
N GLU A 274 -1.27 11.82 34.65
CA GLU A 274 -0.21 10.81 34.82
C GLU A 274 -0.39 9.59 33.89
N VAL A 275 -0.71 9.87 32.62
CA VAL A 275 -0.83 8.84 31.58
C VAL A 275 0.27 9.04 30.57
N SER A 276 0.95 7.97 30.22
CA SER A 276 2.00 7.97 29.21
C SER A 276 1.85 6.77 28.29
N ILE A 277 2.27 6.95 27.04
CA ILE A 277 2.42 5.87 26.08
C ILE A 277 3.85 5.86 25.55
N ALA A 278 4.36 4.69 25.21
CA ALA A 278 5.70 4.59 24.66
C ALA A 278 5.84 3.50 23.60
N THR A 279 6.78 3.73 22.69
CA THR A 279 7.23 2.74 21.72
C THR A 279 8.74 2.81 21.52
N ILE A 280 9.31 1.75 20.97
CA ILE A 280 10.74 1.67 20.65
C ILE A 280 10.94 2.16 19.22
N ILE A 281 11.97 2.98 19.02
CA ILE A 281 12.34 3.49 17.71
C ILE A 281 13.83 3.29 17.45
N GLU A 282 14.18 3.26 16.17
CA GLU A 282 15.56 3.22 15.71
C GLU A 282 15.80 4.33 14.69
N MET A 283 17.01 4.90 14.71
CA MET A 283 17.44 5.88 13.72
C MET A 283 18.36 5.20 12.71
N ARG A 284 18.00 5.23 11.44
CA ARG A 284 18.80 4.70 10.33
C ARG A 284 18.78 5.71 9.19
N ASN A 285 19.95 6.12 8.69
CA ASN A 285 20.08 7.09 7.59
C ASN A 285 19.23 8.36 7.80
N ASP A 286 19.34 8.99 8.97
CA ASP A 286 18.58 10.20 9.38
C ASP A 286 17.05 10.05 9.36
N ARG A 287 16.53 8.82 9.37
CA ARG A 287 15.10 8.54 9.49
C ARG A 287 14.80 7.66 10.69
N TYR A 288 13.67 7.91 11.33
CA TYR A 288 13.17 7.08 12.42
C TYR A 288 12.31 5.94 11.88
N TYR A 289 12.52 4.75 12.44
CA TYR A 289 11.78 3.53 12.19
C TYR A 289 11.09 3.12 13.49
N ILE A 290 9.79 2.84 13.43
CA ILE A 290 9.09 2.24 14.57
C ILE A 290 9.50 0.77 14.68
N CYS A 291 9.99 0.37 15.84
CA CYS A 291 10.30 -1.03 16.13
C CYS A 291 9.06 -1.78 16.63
N PRO A 292 8.97 -3.09 16.39
CA PRO A 292 7.82 -3.86 16.83
C PRO A 292 7.88 -4.09 18.35
N ILE A 293 6.72 -4.01 19.01
CA ILE A 293 6.56 -4.35 20.43
C ILE A 293 6.06 -5.80 20.52
N VAL A 294 7.00 -6.75 20.49
CA VAL A 294 6.75 -8.21 20.48
C VAL A 294 7.13 -8.81 21.84
N ASP A 295 6.25 -9.64 22.40
CA ASP A 295 6.44 -10.29 23.71
C ASP A 295 6.80 -9.32 24.85
N ILE A 296 6.35 -8.07 24.76
CA ILE A 296 6.51 -7.04 25.77
C ILE A 296 5.12 -6.72 26.31
N PRO A 297 4.91 -6.68 27.64
CA PRO A 297 3.66 -6.26 28.25
C PRO A 297 3.19 -4.91 27.68
N LYS A 298 1.91 -4.77 27.37
CA LYS A 298 1.40 -3.48 26.88
C LYS A 298 1.01 -2.54 28.00
N LEU A 299 0.77 -3.05 29.21
CA LEU A 299 0.36 -2.24 30.35
C LEU A 299 1.45 -2.20 31.43
N PHE A 300 1.73 -0.99 31.89
CA PHE A 300 2.70 -0.69 32.93
C PHE A 300 2.03 0.12 34.04
N CYS A 301 2.33 -0.25 35.28
CA CYS A 301 2.03 0.57 36.45
C CYS A 301 3.38 0.82 37.14
N ALA A 302 4.14 1.77 36.58
CA ALA A 302 5.60 1.94 36.70
C ALA A 302 6.44 0.76 36.18
N PHE A 303 6.02 -0.46 36.47
CA PHE A 303 6.64 -1.72 36.04
C PHE A 303 5.68 -2.53 35.16
N PRO A 304 6.21 -3.42 34.31
CA PRO A 304 5.40 -4.23 33.39
C PRO A 304 4.38 -5.11 34.13
N LEU A 305 3.15 -5.15 33.63
CA LEU A 305 2.12 -6.10 34.04
C LEU A 305 2.21 -7.37 33.17
N ILE A 306 3.05 -8.32 33.58
CA ILE A 306 3.32 -9.57 32.86
C ILE A 306 2.02 -10.34 32.57
N GLY A 307 1.76 -10.69 31.32
CA GLY A 307 0.48 -11.27 30.87
C GLY A 307 -0.38 -10.34 30.02
N THR A 308 0.02 -9.06 29.89
CA THR A 308 -0.67 -8.05 29.08
C THR A 308 -0.03 -7.84 27.69
N GLU A 309 0.80 -8.78 27.21
CA GLU A 309 1.47 -8.68 25.90
C GLU A 309 0.47 -8.59 24.74
N ASP A 310 -0.66 -9.28 24.91
CA ASP A 310 -1.73 -9.40 23.92
C ASP A 310 -2.88 -8.40 24.19
N PHE A 311 -2.69 -7.43 25.08
CA PHE A 311 -3.71 -6.38 25.32
C PHE A 311 -3.94 -5.59 24.03
N SER A 312 -5.19 -5.19 23.78
CA SER A 312 -5.65 -4.61 22.52
C SER A 312 -5.23 -3.17 22.28
N PHE A 313 -3.94 -2.87 22.42
CA PHE A 313 -3.33 -1.57 22.16
C PHE A 313 -1.98 -1.77 21.44
N PRO A 314 -1.65 -0.97 20.40
CA PRO A 314 -0.50 -1.23 19.54
C PRO A 314 0.85 -1.05 20.25
N ILE A 315 0.91 -0.15 21.23
CA ILE A 315 2.13 0.26 21.94
C ILE A 315 1.93 0.18 23.46
N VAL A 316 2.93 0.58 24.24
CA VAL A 316 2.89 0.45 25.70
C VAL A 316 2.15 1.63 26.32
N ILE A 317 1.33 1.37 27.33
CA ILE A 317 0.65 2.34 28.18
C ILE A 317 1.20 2.23 29.59
N ASN A 318 1.54 3.36 30.19
CA ASN A 318 1.95 3.45 31.58
C ASN A 318 1.10 4.49 32.34
N SER A 319 0.57 4.09 33.49
CA SER A 319 0.02 5.01 34.49
C SER A 319 0.09 4.41 35.90
N PRO A 320 0.54 5.17 36.93
CA PRO A 320 0.51 4.73 38.32
C PRO A 320 -0.92 4.53 38.86
N ASN A 321 -1.91 5.16 38.21
CA ASN A 321 -3.31 5.17 38.64
C ASN A 321 -4.15 3.98 38.11
N LEU A 322 -3.54 3.06 37.36
CA LEU A 322 -4.20 1.84 36.91
C LEU A 322 -4.66 0.97 38.09
N LYS A 323 -5.95 0.59 38.08
CA LYS A 323 -6.48 -0.42 38.99
C LYS A 323 -6.16 -1.81 38.44
N VAL A 324 -5.11 -2.42 38.98
CA VAL A 324 -4.60 -3.75 38.60
C VAL A 324 -5.31 -4.88 39.35
N LEU A 325 -5.27 -6.09 38.80
CA LEU A 325 -5.63 -7.31 39.54
C LEU A 325 -4.60 -7.61 40.63
N GLN A 326 -4.98 -8.44 41.62
CA GLN A 326 -4.10 -8.81 42.73
C GLN A 326 -2.79 -9.45 42.25
N GLU A 327 -2.86 -10.28 41.21
CA GLU A 327 -1.70 -10.92 40.60
C GLU A 327 -0.94 -10.04 39.61
N ARG A 328 -1.31 -8.76 39.47
CA ARG A 328 -0.63 -7.77 38.60
C ARG A 328 -0.39 -8.25 37.15
N ASN A 329 -1.20 -9.18 36.68
CA ASN A 329 -1.12 -9.75 35.33
C ASN A 329 -2.16 -9.16 34.37
N HIS A 330 -3.05 -8.29 34.87
CA HIS A 330 -4.05 -7.56 34.10
C HIS A 330 -4.61 -6.37 34.88
N ILE A 331 -5.50 -5.60 34.24
CA ILE A 331 -6.26 -4.50 34.86
C ILE A 331 -7.72 -4.89 35.11
N GLN A 332 -8.37 -4.15 36.01
CA GLN A 332 -9.83 -4.22 36.20
C GLN A 332 -10.52 -3.45 35.07
N GLU A 333 -10.82 -4.11 33.95
CA GLU A 333 -11.39 -3.46 32.75
C GLU A 333 -12.74 -2.75 33.01
N GLY A 334 -13.52 -3.22 33.99
CA GLY A 334 -14.79 -2.59 34.38
C GLY A 334 -14.65 -1.31 35.20
N ALA A 335 -13.45 -0.97 35.69
CA ALA A 335 -13.24 0.20 36.53
C ALA A 335 -13.23 1.50 35.71
N GLU A 336 -14.02 2.49 36.13
CA GLU A 336 -14.15 3.76 35.37
C GLU A 336 -12.81 4.50 35.23
N THR A 337 -12.01 4.54 36.29
CA THR A 337 -10.64 5.09 36.27
C THR A 337 -9.78 4.49 35.16
N ASN A 338 -9.88 3.17 34.91
CA ASN A 338 -9.11 2.52 33.86
C ASN A 338 -9.62 2.92 32.47
N LYS A 339 -10.94 3.06 32.29
CA LYS A 339 -11.50 3.54 31.01
C LYS A 339 -11.04 4.95 30.70
N GLU A 340 -11.05 5.84 31.70
CA GLU A 340 -10.53 7.21 31.57
C GLU A 340 -9.06 7.21 31.16
N ILE A 341 -8.21 6.44 31.84
CA ILE A 341 -6.78 6.29 31.50
C ILE A 341 -6.60 5.80 30.06
N ILE A 342 -7.36 4.79 29.63
CA ILE A 342 -7.28 4.27 28.26
C ILE A 342 -7.74 5.30 27.24
N ASN A 343 -8.80 6.07 27.50
CA ASN A 343 -9.26 7.14 26.60
C ASN A 343 -8.21 8.25 26.43
N ILE A 344 -7.51 8.59 27.52
CA ILE A 344 -6.37 9.51 27.47
C ILE A 344 -5.24 8.90 26.64
N ALA A 345 -4.91 7.61 26.86
CA ALA A 345 -3.89 6.91 26.07
C ALA A 345 -4.22 6.86 24.57
N ILE A 346 -5.50 6.68 24.19
CA ILE A 346 -5.97 6.75 22.80
C ILE A 346 -5.73 8.16 22.22
N SER A 347 -5.99 9.20 23.01
CA SER A 347 -5.75 10.59 22.59
C SER A 347 -4.25 10.85 22.37
N LEU A 348 -3.40 10.40 23.29
CA LEU A 348 -1.94 10.47 23.14
C LEU A 348 -1.45 9.68 21.93
N TYR A 349 -2.04 8.50 21.67
CA TYR A 349 -1.70 7.66 20.51
C TYR A 349 -1.98 8.38 19.21
N LYS A 350 -3.13 9.06 19.11
CA LYS A 350 -3.46 9.88 17.95
C LYS A 350 -2.42 10.97 17.72
N GLU A 351 -2.03 11.71 18.77
CA GLU A 351 -0.99 12.74 18.66
C GLU A 351 0.36 12.18 18.22
N LEU A 352 0.76 11.03 18.76
CA LEU A 352 2.00 10.33 18.40
C LEU A 352 1.98 9.86 16.94
N LEU A 353 0.89 9.24 16.50
CA LEU A 353 0.73 8.77 15.12
C LEU A 353 0.76 9.93 14.14
N GLU A 354 0.03 11.01 14.41
CA GLU A 354 0.04 12.22 13.58
C GLU A 354 1.44 12.83 13.49
N TYR A 355 2.17 12.86 14.60
CA TYR A 355 3.56 13.33 14.62
C TYR A 355 4.47 12.45 13.76
N ALA A 356 4.38 11.13 13.89
CA ALA A 356 5.17 10.19 13.10
C ALA A 356 4.85 10.29 11.59
N CYS A 357 3.57 10.48 11.23
CA CYS A 357 3.15 10.70 9.85
C CYS A 357 3.73 11.99 9.26
N ARG A 358 3.61 13.13 9.98
CA ARG A 358 4.13 14.44 9.52
C ARG A 358 5.64 14.43 9.30
N ASN A 359 6.37 13.65 10.09
CA ASN A 359 7.82 13.53 9.97
C ASN A 359 8.26 12.37 9.05
N SER A 360 7.32 11.73 8.33
CA SER A 360 7.60 10.67 7.37
C SER A 360 8.40 9.49 7.96
N TRP A 361 8.05 9.07 9.17
CA TRP A 361 8.69 7.93 9.83
C TRP A 361 8.33 6.61 9.14
N ASN A 362 9.20 5.62 9.27
CA ASN A 362 9.09 4.33 8.59
C ASN A 362 8.52 3.24 9.52
N ASN A 363 8.02 2.16 8.91
CA ASN A 363 7.44 1.00 9.60
C ASN A 363 6.23 1.33 10.49
N LEU A 364 5.40 2.29 10.08
CA LEU A 364 4.22 2.71 10.84
C LEU A 364 3.19 1.59 11.06
N PHE A 365 3.26 0.49 10.30
CA PHE A 365 2.47 -0.72 10.56
C PHE A 365 2.65 -1.24 12.00
N ASN A 366 3.81 -1.01 12.63
CA ASN A 366 4.05 -1.36 14.04
C ASN A 366 3.24 -0.52 15.03
N LEU A 367 2.69 0.63 14.62
CA LEU A 367 1.74 1.42 15.41
C LEU A 367 0.28 1.03 15.16
N CYS A 368 0.02 0.10 14.23
CA CYS A 368 -1.33 -0.31 13.85
C CYS A 368 -1.62 -1.77 14.23
N TYR A 369 -0.58 -2.58 14.37
CA TYR A 369 -0.71 -3.99 14.71
C TYR A 369 -1.24 -4.19 16.14
N VAL A 370 -2.35 -4.91 16.26
CA VAL A 370 -2.95 -5.36 17.52
C VAL A 370 -3.23 -6.85 17.37
N LYS A 371 -2.86 -7.65 18.37
CA LYS A 371 -3.05 -9.10 18.31
C LYS A 371 -4.44 -9.47 18.82
N HIS A 372 -5.21 -10.20 18.01
CA HIS A 372 -6.65 -10.43 18.24
C HIS A 372 -7.02 -11.66 19.11
N SER A 373 -6.19 -12.06 20.07
CA SER A 373 -6.47 -13.27 20.87
C SER A 373 -7.37 -12.98 22.08
N LYS A 374 -8.60 -13.51 22.07
CA LYS A 374 -9.56 -13.54 23.21
C LYS A 374 -9.91 -12.16 23.78
N GLU A 375 -10.28 -11.21 22.92
CA GLU A 375 -10.63 -9.86 23.34
C GLU A 375 -11.98 -9.79 24.09
N SER A 376 -11.99 -9.10 25.23
CA SER A 376 -13.21 -8.68 25.92
C SER A 376 -13.97 -7.62 25.11
N VAL A 377 -15.21 -7.29 25.52
CA VAL A 377 -15.99 -6.20 24.88
C VAL A 377 -15.21 -4.88 24.95
N PHE A 378 -14.62 -4.58 26.12
CA PHE A 378 -13.80 -3.39 26.34
C PHE A 378 -12.61 -3.33 25.39
N GLN A 379 -11.88 -4.44 25.23
CA GLN A 379 -10.71 -4.49 24.35
C GLN A 379 -11.07 -4.38 22.86
N LYS A 380 -12.22 -4.95 22.44
CA LYS A 380 -12.75 -4.76 21.08
C LYS A 380 -13.07 -3.30 20.79
N GLU A 381 -13.66 -2.58 21.74
CA GLU A 381 -13.95 -1.15 21.61
C GLU A 381 -12.67 -0.33 21.44
N ILE A 382 -11.62 -0.64 22.20
CA ILE A 382 -10.30 -0.02 22.04
C ILE A 382 -9.74 -0.29 20.64
N SER A 383 -9.71 -1.56 20.22
CA SER A 383 -9.18 -1.99 18.92
C SER A 383 -9.89 -1.29 17.76
N ASN A 384 -11.22 -1.23 17.80
CA ASN A 384 -12.04 -0.52 16.81
C ASN A 384 -11.73 0.99 16.79
N THR A 385 -11.56 1.60 17.96
CA THR A 385 -11.22 3.03 18.07
C THR A 385 -9.84 3.31 17.49
N ILE A 386 -8.83 2.50 17.82
CA ILE A 386 -7.48 2.59 17.25
C ILE A 386 -7.52 2.42 15.72
N GLN A 387 -8.27 1.45 15.22
CA GLN A 387 -8.45 1.24 13.78
C GLN A 387 -9.08 2.45 13.08
N SER A 388 -10.10 3.07 13.70
CA SER A 388 -10.73 4.27 13.17
C SER A 388 -9.76 5.46 13.05
N ILE A 389 -8.77 5.54 13.95
CA ILE A 389 -7.78 6.62 13.98
C ILE A 389 -6.77 6.45 12.84
N TYR A 390 -6.15 5.27 12.70
CA TYR A 390 -5.06 5.10 11.74
C TYR A 390 -5.53 4.92 10.30
N ARG A 391 -6.73 4.37 10.06
CA ARG A 391 -7.16 3.93 8.71
C ARG A 391 -7.23 5.04 7.66
N MET A 392 -7.42 6.29 8.10
CA MET A 392 -7.51 7.49 7.26
C MET A 392 -6.19 8.30 7.22
N GLN A 393 -5.18 7.89 7.98
CA GLN A 393 -3.90 8.60 8.05
C GLN A 393 -2.94 8.09 6.95
N PRO A 394 -2.04 8.93 6.41
CA PRO A 394 -1.06 8.52 5.42
C PRO A 394 0.07 7.71 6.08
N ILE A 395 -0.22 6.44 6.39
CA ILE A 395 0.66 5.55 7.17
C ILE A 395 1.38 4.51 6.33
N VAL A 396 0.88 4.20 5.14
CA VAL A 396 1.39 3.13 4.30
C VAL A 396 2.41 3.68 3.31
N ASP A 397 3.65 3.21 3.41
CA ASP A 397 4.64 3.44 2.37
C ASP A 397 4.22 2.66 1.11
N VAL A 398 3.84 3.40 0.07
CA VAL A 398 3.40 2.84 -1.21
C VAL A 398 4.45 3.05 -2.29
N GLN A 399 4.49 2.12 -3.23
CA GLN A 399 5.33 2.23 -4.41
C GLN A 399 4.46 2.55 -5.63
N HIS A 400 4.74 3.69 -6.26
CA HIS A 400 4.16 4.07 -7.55
C HIS A 400 5.03 3.57 -8.70
N LYS A 401 4.45 3.40 -9.90
CA LYS A 401 5.12 2.87 -11.10
C LYS A 401 6.39 3.63 -11.51
N LEU A 402 6.55 4.89 -11.07
CA LEU A 402 7.75 5.73 -11.27
C LEU A 402 8.81 5.61 -10.15
N ASN A 403 8.75 4.56 -9.32
CA ASN A 403 9.57 4.41 -8.10
C ASN A 403 9.47 5.59 -7.12
N LYS A 404 8.40 6.38 -7.23
CA LYS A 404 8.11 7.43 -6.26
C LYS A 404 7.51 6.76 -5.03
N ILE A 405 8.24 6.79 -3.93
CA ILE A 405 7.72 6.36 -2.63
C ILE A 405 6.93 7.53 -2.05
N SER A 406 5.67 7.28 -1.72
CA SER A 406 4.82 8.21 -0.98
C SER A 406 4.13 7.48 0.17
N LYS A 407 3.50 8.25 1.05
CA LYS A 407 2.65 7.69 2.11
C LYS A 407 1.18 7.93 1.78
N GLU A 408 0.40 6.87 1.88
CA GLU A 408 -1.05 6.89 1.63
C GLU A 408 -1.83 6.23 2.76
N SER A 409 -3.12 6.55 2.84
CA SER A 409 -4.04 5.95 3.80
C SER A 409 -4.61 4.64 3.29
N LEU A 410 -5.02 3.75 4.20
CA LEU A 410 -5.66 2.48 3.83
C LEU A 410 -7.01 2.71 3.15
N TYR A 411 -7.73 3.75 3.61
CA TYR A 411 -9.03 4.16 3.07
C TYR A 411 -9.03 5.66 2.77
N THR A 412 -9.88 6.04 1.83
CA THR A 412 -10.19 7.44 1.52
C THR A 412 -11.70 7.61 1.54
N GLU A 413 -12.17 8.83 1.81
CA GLU A 413 -13.59 9.14 1.77
C GLU A 413 -14.00 9.49 0.34
N VAL A 414 -15.02 8.80 -0.18
CA VAL A 414 -15.63 9.07 -1.48
C VAL A 414 -17.13 9.12 -1.30
N ASN A 415 -17.75 10.27 -1.58
CA ASN A 415 -19.20 10.49 -1.42
C ASN A 415 -19.73 10.15 -0.01
N GLY A 416 -18.98 10.49 1.04
CA GLY A 416 -19.36 10.22 2.42
C GLY A 416 -19.24 8.74 2.84
N LYS A 417 -18.61 7.89 2.02
CA LYS A 417 -18.35 6.48 2.32
C LYS A 417 -16.87 6.16 2.25
N ASP A 418 -16.42 5.29 3.14
CA ASP A 418 -15.07 4.75 3.12
C ASP A 418 -14.88 3.89 1.86
N SER A 419 -13.86 4.23 1.07
CA SER A 419 -13.43 3.45 -0.08
C SER A 419 -12.00 2.98 0.14
N VAL A 420 -11.73 1.72 -0.23
CA VAL A 420 -10.37 1.15 -0.20
C VAL A 420 -9.47 2.02 -1.06
N ASN A 421 -8.41 2.58 -0.46
CA ASN A 421 -7.45 3.40 -1.18
C ASN A 421 -6.21 2.60 -1.62
N ILE A 422 -5.84 1.57 -0.83
CA ILE A 422 -4.65 0.74 -1.07
C ILE A 422 -5.05 -0.71 -1.30
N LEU A 423 -4.45 -1.36 -2.30
CA LEU A 423 -4.62 -2.79 -2.57
C LEU A 423 -3.46 -3.58 -1.98
N ILE A 424 -3.74 -4.69 -1.31
CA ILE A 424 -2.73 -5.54 -0.67
C ILE A 424 -2.73 -6.92 -1.35
N PRO A 425 -1.72 -7.24 -2.16
CA PRO A 425 -1.63 -8.54 -2.84
C PRO A 425 -1.61 -9.71 -1.86
N SER A 426 -2.48 -10.70 -2.09
CA SER A 426 -2.56 -11.91 -1.29
C SER A 426 -3.01 -13.12 -2.10
N MET A 427 -2.32 -14.23 -1.89
CA MET A 427 -2.56 -15.56 -2.46
C MET A 427 -2.77 -16.56 -1.31
N ASP A 428 -3.46 -17.66 -1.61
CA ASP A 428 -3.61 -18.77 -0.65
C ASP A 428 -2.27 -19.48 -0.38
N LYS A 429 -1.38 -19.51 -1.38
CA LYS A 429 0.01 -19.99 -1.28
C LYS A 429 0.95 -18.79 -1.01
N PRO A 430 1.45 -18.57 0.22
CA PRO A 430 2.18 -17.36 0.58
C PRO A 430 3.47 -17.14 -0.23
N GLU A 431 4.12 -18.20 -0.69
CA GLU A 431 5.31 -18.17 -1.55
C GLU A 431 5.06 -17.52 -2.91
N LEU A 432 3.81 -17.43 -3.36
CA LEU A 432 3.42 -16.80 -4.61
C LEU A 432 3.03 -15.32 -4.46
N ASN A 433 2.96 -14.79 -3.22
CA ASN A 433 2.52 -13.42 -2.97
C ASN A 433 3.41 -12.38 -3.67
N ASP A 434 4.73 -12.57 -3.68
CA ASP A 434 5.67 -11.62 -4.29
C ASP A 434 5.46 -11.53 -5.81
N ARG A 435 5.08 -12.65 -6.47
CA ARG A 435 4.75 -12.67 -7.91
C ARG A 435 3.43 -11.97 -8.21
N LEU A 436 2.42 -12.13 -7.36
CA LEU A 436 1.19 -11.35 -7.49
C LEU A 436 1.46 -9.87 -7.27
N TRP A 437 2.29 -9.52 -6.29
CA TRP A 437 2.71 -8.14 -6.06
C TRP A 437 3.35 -7.53 -7.31
N ASP A 438 4.28 -8.25 -7.96
CA ASP A 438 4.92 -7.80 -9.19
C ASP A 438 3.91 -7.59 -10.34
N LEU A 439 2.90 -8.46 -10.45
CA LEU A 439 1.82 -8.31 -11.44
C LEU A 439 0.98 -7.06 -11.19
N ILE A 440 0.56 -6.81 -9.96
CA ILE A 440 -0.28 -5.65 -9.63
C ILE A 440 0.52 -4.34 -9.79
N ASN A 441 1.81 -4.35 -9.45
CA ASN A 441 2.69 -3.19 -9.61
C ASN A 441 2.86 -2.74 -11.08
N CYS A 442 2.63 -3.64 -12.06
CA CYS A 442 2.63 -3.29 -13.47
C CYS A 442 1.38 -2.51 -13.91
N LEU A 443 0.30 -2.52 -13.13
CA LEU A 443 -0.99 -1.95 -13.52
C LEU A 443 -1.11 -0.49 -13.07
N ASN A 444 -1.77 0.33 -13.87
CA ASN A 444 -2.22 1.68 -13.51
C ASN A 444 -3.49 1.58 -12.66
N THR A 445 -3.31 1.13 -11.42
CA THR A 445 -4.38 0.90 -10.44
C THR A 445 -4.10 1.69 -9.15
N ARG A 446 -4.94 1.48 -8.13
CA ARG A 446 -4.70 1.99 -6.78
C ARG A 446 -3.32 1.57 -6.28
N ALA A 447 -2.74 2.41 -5.42
CA ALA A 447 -1.42 2.17 -4.87
C ALA A 447 -1.36 0.85 -4.08
N ILE A 448 -0.19 0.21 -4.09
CA ILE A 448 0.11 -0.97 -3.29
C ILE A 448 1.23 -0.66 -2.29
N PRO A 449 1.26 -1.29 -1.10
CA PRO A 449 2.37 -1.13 -0.18
C PRO A 449 3.68 -1.58 -0.82
N THR A 450 4.81 -1.03 -0.36
CA THR A 450 6.14 -1.49 -0.76
C THR A 450 6.31 -3.00 -0.60
N LYS A 451 7.16 -3.61 -1.44
CA LYS A 451 7.42 -5.06 -1.43
C LYS A 451 7.93 -5.57 -0.07
N ASP A 452 8.62 -4.72 0.68
CA ASP A 452 9.12 -5.04 2.03
C ASP A 452 8.02 -5.00 3.10
N SER A 453 6.91 -4.28 2.88
CA SER A 453 5.92 -4.00 3.93
C SER A 453 4.55 -4.63 3.72
N TYR A 454 4.17 -5.02 2.49
CA TYR A 454 2.79 -5.45 2.18
C TYR A 454 2.31 -6.65 3.02
N LYS A 455 3.21 -7.57 3.40
CA LYS A 455 2.88 -8.74 4.24
C LYS A 455 2.43 -8.32 5.64
N TYR A 456 3.02 -7.26 6.21
CA TYR A 456 2.60 -6.73 7.51
C TYR A 456 1.23 -6.05 7.41
N TRP A 457 1.02 -5.26 6.35
CA TRP A 457 -0.26 -4.60 6.09
C TRP A 457 -1.40 -5.59 5.85
N LEU A 458 -1.13 -6.76 5.26
CA LEU A 458 -2.12 -7.82 5.09
C LEU A 458 -2.68 -8.31 6.43
N GLY A 459 -1.85 -8.40 7.47
CA GLY A 459 -2.27 -8.75 8.82
C GLY A 459 -3.07 -7.66 9.54
N ILE A 460 -2.88 -6.39 9.16
CA ILE A 460 -3.54 -5.22 9.77
C ILE A 460 -4.85 -4.89 9.08
N SER A 461 -4.90 -5.01 7.75
CA SER A 461 -6.05 -4.64 6.93
C SER A 461 -6.40 -5.71 5.90
N PRO A 462 -6.90 -6.89 6.34
CA PRO A 462 -7.25 -7.99 5.45
C PRO A 462 -8.37 -7.65 4.45
N ASN A 463 -9.19 -6.63 4.76
CA ASN A 463 -10.25 -6.14 3.87
C ASN A 463 -9.71 -5.44 2.61
N ASN A 464 -8.45 -5.00 2.62
CA ASN A 464 -7.78 -4.37 1.48
C ASN A 464 -7.15 -5.40 0.53
N ARG A 465 -7.36 -6.71 0.75
CA ARG A 465 -6.76 -7.78 -0.05
C ARG A 465 -7.19 -7.71 -1.52
N ILE A 466 -6.23 -7.89 -2.42
CA ILE A 466 -6.48 -8.19 -3.84
C ILE A 466 -5.90 -9.57 -4.14
N THR A 467 -6.73 -10.46 -4.69
CA THR A 467 -6.34 -11.83 -5.04
C THR A 467 -6.19 -11.97 -6.55
N LEU A 468 -5.57 -13.07 -6.99
CA LEU A 468 -5.51 -13.40 -8.42
C LEU A 468 -6.91 -13.53 -9.03
N GLN A 469 -7.86 -14.15 -8.31
CA GLN A 469 -9.25 -14.28 -8.75
C GLN A 469 -9.96 -12.93 -8.89
N ALA A 470 -9.79 -12.02 -7.92
CA ALA A 470 -10.35 -10.68 -8.01
C ALA A 470 -9.74 -9.90 -9.19
N THR A 471 -8.46 -10.11 -9.46
CA THR A 471 -7.75 -9.52 -10.61
C THR A 471 -8.32 -10.06 -11.93
N TYR A 472 -8.55 -11.37 -12.02
CA TYR A 472 -9.22 -12.02 -13.15
C TYR A 472 -10.61 -11.44 -13.42
N ASP A 473 -11.45 -11.40 -12.39
CA ASP A 473 -12.85 -10.94 -12.51
C ASP A 473 -12.95 -9.46 -12.89
N ASN A 474 -12.01 -8.63 -12.42
CA ASN A 474 -12.02 -7.19 -12.69
C ASN A 474 -11.44 -6.82 -14.07
N LEU A 475 -10.37 -7.51 -14.50
CA LEU A 475 -9.59 -7.10 -15.67
C LEU A 475 -9.88 -7.91 -16.93
N LEU A 476 -10.24 -9.19 -16.80
CA LEU A 476 -10.37 -10.09 -17.96
C LEU A 476 -11.83 -10.48 -18.21
N LYS A 477 -12.56 -10.87 -17.17
CA LYS A 477 -13.89 -11.46 -17.32
C LYS A 477 -14.91 -10.47 -17.89
N GLY A 478 -15.46 -10.78 -19.06
CA GLY A 478 -16.42 -9.91 -19.75
C GLY A 478 -15.81 -8.60 -20.25
N LYS A 479 -14.48 -8.56 -20.41
CA LYS A 479 -13.71 -7.42 -20.92
C LYS A 479 -13.09 -7.76 -22.27
N THR A 480 -12.57 -6.75 -22.96
CA THR A 480 -11.81 -6.86 -24.21
C THR A 480 -10.33 -6.55 -23.98
N ILE A 481 -9.46 -6.86 -24.95
CA ILE A 481 -8.04 -6.47 -24.88
C ILE A 481 -7.88 -4.94 -24.83
N ASN A 482 -8.76 -4.18 -25.48
CA ASN A 482 -8.75 -2.72 -25.42
C ASN A 482 -9.08 -2.20 -24.01
N ASP A 483 -10.01 -2.85 -23.30
CA ASP A 483 -10.29 -2.53 -21.90
C ASP A 483 -9.05 -2.78 -21.02
N LEU A 484 -8.36 -3.90 -21.26
CA LEU A 484 -7.13 -4.25 -20.55
C LEU A 484 -6.00 -3.25 -20.84
N CYS A 485 -5.86 -2.80 -22.09
CA CYS A 485 -4.85 -1.80 -22.49
C CYS A 485 -4.91 -0.52 -21.64
N GLY A 486 -6.11 -0.11 -21.20
CA GLY A 486 -6.27 1.08 -20.36
C GLY A 486 -5.58 1.00 -19.00
N TRP A 487 -5.20 -0.20 -18.55
CA TRP A 487 -4.50 -0.42 -17.29
C TRP A 487 -2.98 -0.36 -17.42
N PHE A 488 -2.43 -0.11 -18.61
CA PHE A 488 -0.99 -0.04 -18.84
C PHE A 488 -0.59 1.33 -19.38
N THR A 489 0.53 1.84 -18.90
CA THR A 489 1.18 3.04 -19.47
C THR A 489 1.85 2.70 -20.80
N ASP A 490 2.54 1.56 -20.85
CA ASP A 490 3.15 1.02 -22.06
C ASP A 490 2.37 -0.22 -22.50
N LYS A 491 1.86 -0.18 -23.73
CA LYS A 491 1.05 -1.27 -24.30
C LYS A 491 1.87 -2.53 -24.55
N ASP A 492 3.17 -2.40 -24.75
CA ASP A 492 4.05 -3.54 -25.02
C ASP A 492 4.23 -4.43 -23.77
N GLU A 493 3.94 -3.91 -22.57
CA GLU A 493 3.97 -4.68 -21.31
C GLU A 493 2.77 -5.64 -21.15
N MET A 494 1.67 -5.41 -21.88
CA MET A 494 0.39 -6.10 -21.66
C MET A 494 0.46 -7.60 -21.98
N MET A 495 1.06 -7.98 -23.11
CA MET A 495 1.20 -9.39 -23.49
C MET A 495 2.17 -10.15 -22.56
N PRO A 496 3.38 -9.62 -22.24
CA PRO A 496 4.22 -10.19 -21.20
C PRO A 496 3.52 -10.31 -19.85
N TRP A 497 2.69 -9.35 -19.47
CA TRP A 497 1.91 -9.39 -18.23
C TRP A 497 0.88 -10.53 -18.25
N LEU A 498 0.13 -10.72 -19.34
CA LEU A 498 -0.82 -11.83 -19.48
C LEU A 498 -0.12 -13.20 -19.35
N ASN A 499 1.05 -13.36 -19.97
CA ASN A 499 1.83 -14.59 -19.84
C ASN A 499 2.26 -14.86 -18.38
N ARG A 500 2.73 -13.83 -17.66
CA ARG A 500 3.04 -13.95 -16.23
C ARG A 500 1.80 -14.25 -15.38
N PHE A 501 0.65 -13.66 -15.72
CA PHE A 501 -0.62 -13.87 -15.04
C PHE A 501 -1.09 -15.33 -15.17
N TYR A 502 -1.13 -15.87 -16.40
CA TYR A 502 -1.52 -17.27 -16.62
C TYR A 502 -0.54 -18.25 -15.99
N SER A 503 0.77 -17.99 -16.09
CA SER A 503 1.79 -18.79 -15.38
C SER A 503 1.55 -18.79 -13.87
N LEU A 504 1.27 -17.63 -13.26
CA LEU A 504 0.99 -17.56 -11.83
C LEU A 504 -0.29 -18.33 -11.45
N TRP A 505 -1.33 -18.29 -12.28
CA TRP A 505 -2.54 -19.06 -12.07
C TRP A 505 -2.25 -20.56 -12.06
N LEU A 506 -1.52 -21.06 -13.05
CA LEU A 506 -1.14 -22.47 -13.14
C LEU A 506 -0.30 -22.94 -11.95
N ASP A 507 0.62 -22.11 -11.46
CA ASP A 507 1.41 -22.45 -10.26
C ASP A 507 0.55 -22.47 -8.97
N SER A 508 -0.53 -21.69 -8.96
CA SER A 508 -1.42 -21.57 -7.81
C SER A 508 -2.51 -22.65 -7.74
N SER A 509 -2.95 -23.21 -8.87
CA SER A 509 -4.13 -24.08 -8.97
C SER A 509 -3.89 -25.33 -9.84
N ASP A 510 -4.84 -26.28 -9.87
CA ASP A 510 -4.78 -27.43 -10.79
C ASP A 510 -5.02 -26.96 -12.25
N GLU A 511 -4.24 -27.49 -13.20
CA GLU A 511 -4.39 -27.27 -14.64
C GLU A 511 -5.84 -27.46 -15.11
N ARG A 512 -6.57 -28.41 -14.52
CA ARG A 512 -8.00 -28.65 -14.85
C ARG A 512 -8.88 -27.44 -14.55
N ASN A 513 -8.60 -26.73 -13.47
CA ASN A 513 -9.35 -25.52 -13.10
C ASN A 513 -9.06 -24.38 -14.08
N PHE A 514 -7.78 -24.21 -14.44
CA PHE A 514 -7.37 -23.25 -15.45
C PHE A 514 -8.06 -23.52 -16.79
N ILE A 515 -8.00 -24.75 -17.31
CA ILE A 515 -8.63 -25.11 -18.60
C ILE A 515 -10.14 -24.89 -18.57
N ALA A 516 -10.80 -25.17 -17.43
CA ALA A 516 -12.25 -25.04 -17.31
C ALA A 516 -12.74 -23.59 -17.28
N THR A 517 -11.90 -22.62 -16.90
CA THR A 517 -12.36 -21.26 -16.57
C THR A 517 -11.59 -20.13 -17.25
N ALA A 518 -10.36 -20.39 -17.71
CA ALA A 518 -9.50 -19.37 -18.27
C ALA A 518 -10.02 -18.87 -19.62
N ILE A 519 -9.94 -17.55 -19.78
CA ILE A 519 -10.11 -16.87 -21.05
C ILE A 519 -8.76 -16.35 -21.53
N VAL A 520 -8.50 -16.49 -22.83
CA VAL A 520 -7.27 -16.10 -23.51
C VAL A 520 -7.61 -15.25 -24.73
N PRO A 521 -6.76 -14.31 -25.14
CA PRO A 521 -7.02 -13.51 -26.32
C PRO A 521 -6.84 -14.34 -27.59
N ASN A 522 -7.77 -14.16 -28.53
CA ASN A 522 -7.64 -14.66 -29.90
C ASN A 522 -6.93 -13.65 -30.81
N GLN A 523 -6.77 -13.97 -32.09
CA GLN A 523 -6.12 -13.09 -33.08
C GLN A 523 -6.98 -11.88 -33.50
N ASP A 524 -8.20 -11.73 -32.95
CA ASP A 524 -9.07 -10.55 -33.11
C ASP A 524 -9.16 -9.72 -31.81
N ASP A 525 -8.22 -9.92 -30.88
CA ASP A 525 -8.13 -9.18 -29.62
C ASP A 525 -9.37 -9.34 -28.69
N GLN A 526 -10.08 -10.46 -28.83
CA GLN A 526 -11.19 -10.84 -27.96
C GLN A 526 -10.79 -11.94 -26.99
N PHE A 527 -11.15 -11.78 -25.71
CA PHE A 527 -11.01 -12.83 -24.72
C PHE A 527 -12.07 -13.92 -24.93
N ILE A 528 -11.62 -15.15 -25.15
CA ILE A 528 -12.47 -16.32 -25.33
C ILE A 528 -11.98 -17.49 -24.50
N GLU A 529 -12.86 -18.43 -24.18
CA GLU A 529 -12.52 -19.62 -23.39
C GLU A 529 -11.37 -20.40 -24.06
N ILE A 530 -10.38 -20.82 -23.27
CA ILE A 530 -9.22 -21.57 -23.76
C ILE A 530 -9.59 -22.87 -24.46
N THR A 531 -10.73 -23.48 -24.11
CA THR A 531 -11.25 -24.69 -24.77
C THR A 531 -11.81 -24.44 -26.17
N LYS A 532 -12.05 -23.17 -26.54
CA LYS A 532 -12.59 -22.74 -27.85
C LYS A 532 -11.51 -22.20 -28.79
N VAL A 533 -10.26 -22.13 -28.32
CA VAL A 533 -9.14 -21.62 -29.12
C VAL A 533 -8.27 -22.76 -29.63
N SER A 534 -7.55 -22.49 -30.71
CA SER A 534 -6.56 -23.39 -31.27
C SER A 534 -5.23 -22.67 -31.48
N VAL A 535 -4.13 -23.41 -31.32
CA VAL A 535 -2.78 -22.90 -31.59
C VAL A 535 -2.61 -22.70 -33.09
N ASP A 536 -2.10 -21.53 -33.47
CA ASP A 536 -1.67 -21.23 -34.83
C ASP A 536 -0.29 -21.84 -35.10
N VAL A 537 -0.24 -22.92 -35.87
CA VAL A 537 1.01 -23.60 -36.27
C VAL A 537 1.55 -22.96 -37.55
N ASN A 538 1.89 -21.68 -37.47
CA ASN A 538 2.46 -20.89 -38.56
C ASN A 538 1.61 -20.91 -39.85
N ILE A 539 0.33 -20.60 -39.70
CA ILE A 539 -0.61 -20.50 -40.80
C ILE A 539 -0.29 -19.24 -41.62
N ASP A 540 -0.28 -19.38 -42.95
CA ASP A 540 -0.07 -18.27 -43.88
C ASP A 540 -1.20 -17.22 -43.77
N ASP A 541 -0.84 -15.96 -43.54
CA ASP A 541 -1.80 -14.89 -43.29
C ASP A 541 -2.68 -14.59 -44.51
N VAL A 542 -2.20 -14.83 -45.75
CA VAL A 542 -3.01 -14.71 -46.98
C VAL A 542 -4.08 -15.78 -47.01
N LEU A 543 -3.75 -17.03 -46.62
CA LEU A 543 -4.75 -18.11 -46.55
C LEU A 543 -5.82 -17.84 -45.48
N LYS A 544 -5.45 -17.25 -44.34
CA LYS A 544 -6.43 -16.80 -43.33
C LYS A 544 -7.36 -15.75 -43.90
N GLU A 545 -6.82 -14.77 -44.63
CA GLU A 545 -7.60 -13.71 -45.26
C GLU A 545 -8.57 -14.27 -46.31
N VAL A 546 -8.09 -15.15 -47.19
CA VAL A 546 -8.93 -15.83 -48.20
C VAL A 546 -10.08 -16.58 -47.53
N LEU A 547 -9.81 -17.37 -46.50
CA LEU A 547 -10.86 -18.12 -45.80
C LEU A 547 -11.87 -17.19 -45.09
N THR A 548 -11.40 -16.05 -44.56
CA THR A 548 -12.23 -15.02 -43.95
C THR A 548 -13.18 -14.39 -44.97
N LEU A 549 -12.65 -14.05 -46.17
CA LEU A 549 -13.46 -13.51 -47.26
C LEU A 549 -14.47 -14.53 -47.81
N LEU A 550 -14.19 -15.84 -47.72
CA LEU A 550 -15.14 -16.92 -47.99
C LEU A 550 -16.18 -17.12 -46.87
N GLY A 551 -16.24 -16.20 -45.90
CA GLY A 551 -17.25 -16.17 -44.84
C GLY A 551 -16.88 -16.95 -43.59
N THR A 552 -15.64 -17.46 -43.46
CA THR A 552 -15.17 -18.17 -42.27
C THR A 552 -14.00 -17.44 -41.63
N ASP A 553 -14.28 -16.61 -40.63
CA ASP A 553 -13.25 -15.91 -39.88
C ASP A 553 -12.55 -16.84 -38.89
N ILE A 554 -11.36 -17.31 -39.28
CA ILE A 554 -10.58 -18.25 -38.47
C ILE A 554 -9.84 -17.55 -37.33
N LYS A 555 -9.58 -16.24 -37.42
CA LYS A 555 -8.84 -15.49 -36.40
C LYS A 555 -9.56 -15.51 -35.05
N LYS A 556 -10.89 -15.53 -35.09
CA LYS A 556 -11.77 -15.76 -33.93
C LYS A 556 -11.47 -17.02 -33.13
N LYS A 557 -10.91 -18.05 -33.77
CA LYS A 557 -10.60 -19.35 -33.17
C LYS A 557 -9.11 -19.56 -32.92
N LEU A 558 -8.24 -18.68 -33.41
CA LEU A 558 -6.80 -18.84 -33.23
C LEU A 558 -6.33 -18.07 -32.00
N LEU A 559 -5.48 -18.70 -31.19
CA LEU A 559 -4.82 -18.05 -30.07
C LEU A 559 -3.95 -16.89 -30.57
N HIS A 560 -3.96 -15.78 -29.82
CA HIS A 560 -3.10 -14.64 -30.09
C HIS A 560 -1.62 -15.05 -30.07
N LYS A 561 -0.83 -14.64 -31.07
CA LYS A 561 0.56 -15.08 -31.26
C LYS A 561 1.51 -14.70 -30.11
N GLY A 562 1.15 -13.67 -29.34
CA GLY A 562 1.91 -13.22 -28.16
C GLY A 562 1.70 -14.03 -26.87
N ILE A 563 0.75 -14.98 -26.86
CA ILE A 563 0.45 -15.80 -25.68
C ILE A 563 1.25 -17.09 -25.73
N ILE A 564 1.94 -17.37 -24.63
CA ILE A 564 2.76 -18.57 -24.44
C ILE A 564 2.05 -19.47 -23.44
N LEU A 565 1.48 -20.57 -23.94
CA LEU A 565 0.92 -21.61 -23.08
C LEU A 565 2.04 -22.54 -22.60
N SER A 566 1.95 -22.96 -21.34
CA SER A 566 2.86 -23.94 -20.75
C SER A 566 2.70 -25.31 -21.40
N GLU A 567 3.80 -26.09 -21.49
CA GLU A 567 3.86 -27.39 -22.18
C GLU A 567 2.82 -28.42 -21.71
N GLY A 568 2.33 -28.30 -20.47
CA GLY A 568 1.28 -29.16 -19.91
C GLY A 568 -0.12 -28.93 -20.51
N ILE A 569 -0.39 -27.76 -21.08
CA ILE A 569 -1.72 -27.42 -21.62
C ILE A 569 -1.86 -27.93 -23.05
N ARG A 570 -2.74 -28.90 -23.24
CA ARG A 570 -3.09 -29.43 -24.56
C ARG A 570 -4.36 -28.78 -25.09
N ILE A 571 -4.22 -27.96 -26.11
CA ILE A 571 -5.32 -27.43 -26.92
C ILE A 571 -5.11 -27.80 -28.39
N ASP A 572 -6.19 -27.82 -29.17
CA ASP A 572 -6.14 -28.17 -30.58
C ASP A 572 -5.23 -27.22 -31.36
N SER A 573 -4.61 -27.73 -32.43
CA SER A 573 -3.71 -26.95 -33.28
C SER A 573 -4.25 -26.91 -34.69
N ILE A 574 -4.20 -25.73 -35.32
CA ILE A 574 -4.59 -25.53 -36.71
C ILE A 574 -3.34 -25.18 -37.53
N ASN A 575 -3.23 -25.78 -38.71
CA ASN A 575 -2.13 -25.60 -39.64
C ASN A 575 -2.66 -25.23 -41.03
N ASN A 576 -1.75 -25.00 -41.98
CA ASN A 576 -2.11 -24.68 -43.37
C ASN A 576 -2.96 -25.76 -44.07
N GLU A 577 -2.80 -27.04 -43.70
CA GLU A 577 -3.57 -28.15 -44.28
C GLU A 577 -5.06 -28.07 -43.92
N TYR A 578 -5.36 -27.77 -42.65
CA TYR A 578 -6.74 -27.55 -42.21
C TYR A 578 -7.40 -26.38 -42.97
N ILE A 579 -6.69 -25.25 -43.09
CA ILE A 579 -7.18 -24.06 -43.78
C ILE A 579 -7.40 -24.33 -45.26
N ALA A 580 -6.43 -24.99 -45.90
CA ALA A 580 -6.52 -25.37 -47.31
C ALA A 580 -7.72 -26.29 -47.57
N ASN A 581 -7.97 -27.27 -46.70
CA ASN A 581 -9.15 -28.14 -46.81
C ASN A 581 -10.46 -27.34 -46.70
N LYS A 582 -10.57 -26.38 -45.78
CA LYS A 582 -11.76 -25.52 -45.68
C LYS A 582 -11.97 -24.62 -46.89
N ILE A 583 -10.89 -24.06 -47.43
CA ILE A 583 -10.95 -23.28 -48.68
C ILE A 583 -11.38 -24.21 -49.83
N ASN A 584 -10.80 -25.42 -49.93
CA ASN A 584 -11.17 -26.41 -50.94
C ASN A 584 -12.67 -26.75 -50.89
N ASP A 585 -13.23 -26.97 -49.71
CA ASP A 585 -14.65 -27.28 -49.52
C ASP A 585 -15.55 -26.12 -50.02
N HIS A 586 -15.22 -24.88 -49.65
CA HIS A 586 -15.95 -23.68 -50.10
C HIS A 586 -15.88 -23.53 -51.62
N VAL A 587 -14.69 -23.63 -52.19
CA VAL A 587 -14.49 -23.50 -53.64
C VAL A 587 -15.22 -24.61 -54.40
N ARG A 588 -15.18 -25.86 -53.92
CA ARG A 588 -15.93 -26.98 -54.52
C ARG A 588 -17.43 -26.75 -54.53
N LYS A 589 -17.98 -26.29 -53.41
CA LYS A 589 -19.40 -25.98 -53.29
C LYS A 589 -19.79 -24.89 -54.29
N GLN A 590 -19.03 -23.80 -54.31
CA GLN A 590 -19.27 -22.68 -55.22
C GLN A 590 -19.20 -23.10 -56.70
N LEU A 591 -18.19 -23.88 -57.09
CA LEU A 591 -18.05 -24.38 -58.46
C LEU A 591 -19.18 -25.36 -58.84
N SER A 592 -19.65 -26.17 -57.88
CA SER A 592 -20.81 -27.04 -58.08
C SER A 592 -22.08 -26.22 -58.34
N ASP A 593 -22.33 -25.16 -57.57
CA ASP A 593 -23.47 -24.27 -57.72
C ASP A 593 -23.42 -23.49 -59.06
N GLU A 594 -22.24 -23.06 -59.48
CA GLU A 594 -22.01 -22.45 -60.81
C GLU A 594 -22.33 -23.44 -61.96
N SER A 595 -21.85 -24.69 -61.84
CA SER A 595 -22.04 -25.73 -62.88
C SER A 595 -23.49 -26.22 -63.01
N SER A 596 -24.30 -26.04 -61.97
CA SER A 596 -25.72 -26.40 -61.96
C SER A 596 -26.66 -25.24 -62.33
N ASN A 597 -26.11 -24.12 -62.82
CA ASN A 597 -26.83 -22.92 -63.30
C ASN A 597 -27.72 -22.22 -62.25
N THR A 598 -27.51 -22.49 -60.95
CA THR A 598 -28.32 -21.90 -59.86
C THR A 598 -27.82 -20.51 -59.44
N THR A 599 -26.53 -20.19 -59.64
CA THR A 599 -25.94 -18.86 -59.33
C THR A 599 -24.81 -18.51 -60.29
N LYS A 600 -24.69 -17.22 -60.67
CA LYS A 600 -23.53 -16.69 -61.42
C LYS A 600 -22.48 -16.14 -60.47
N ARG A 601 -21.20 -16.38 -60.75
CA ARG A 601 -20.07 -15.88 -59.97
C ARG A 601 -20.13 -14.35 -59.86
N THR A 602 -20.05 -13.83 -58.64
CA THR A 602 -20.01 -12.39 -58.38
C THR A 602 -18.58 -11.85 -58.51
N GLN A 603 -18.43 -10.54 -58.71
CA GLN A 603 -17.13 -9.89 -58.79
C GLN A 603 -16.31 -10.07 -57.49
N GLU A 604 -16.98 -10.07 -56.34
CA GLU A 604 -16.36 -10.28 -55.02
C GLU A 604 -15.71 -11.67 -54.92
N VAL A 605 -16.43 -12.72 -55.34
CA VAL A 605 -15.90 -14.09 -55.33
C VAL A 605 -14.73 -14.24 -56.31
N GLN A 606 -14.83 -13.61 -57.49
CA GLN A 606 -13.72 -13.61 -58.45
C GLN A 606 -12.46 -12.93 -57.88
N ASN A 607 -12.60 -11.86 -57.11
CA ASN A 607 -11.48 -11.21 -56.45
C ASN A 607 -10.80 -12.12 -55.40
N ILE A 608 -11.58 -12.92 -54.67
CA ILE A 608 -11.06 -13.92 -53.71
C ILE A 608 -10.26 -14.99 -54.45
N TYR A 609 -10.79 -15.49 -55.56
CA TYR A 609 -10.11 -16.49 -56.40
C TYR A 609 -8.83 -15.96 -57.03
N ASN A 610 -8.81 -14.68 -57.43
CA ASN A 610 -7.61 -14.01 -57.90
C ASN A 610 -6.54 -13.99 -56.80
N LYS A 611 -6.88 -13.63 -55.56
CA LYS A 611 -5.95 -13.68 -54.41
C LYS A 611 -5.39 -15.09 -54.17
N LEU A 612 -6.25 -16.11 -54.23
CA LEU A 612 -5.82 -17.50 -54.06
C LEU A 612 -4.89 -17.97 -55.20
N THR A 613 -5.20 -17.60 -56.44
CA THR A 613 -4.39 -17.95 -57.61
C THR A 613 -3.03 -17.24 -57.57
N ASP A 614 -3.00 -15.98 -57.15
CA ASP A 614 -1.76 -15.23 -56.96
C ASP A 614 -0.89 -15.86 -55.86
N TRP A 615 -1.50 -16.39 -54.80
CA TRP A 615 -0.80 -17.14 -53.76
C TRP A 615 -0.23 -18.47 -54.28
N PHE A 616 -0.97 -19.20 -55.13
CA PHE A 616 -0.47 -20.41 -55.80
C PHE A 616 0.77 -20.14 -56.65
N LEU A 617 0.77 -19.03 -57.40
CA LEU A 617 1.90 -18.64 -58.25
C LEU A 617 3.15 -18.28 -57.44
N LYS A 618 2.97 -17.63 -56.28
CA LYS A 618 4.08 -17.23 -55.40
C LYS A 618 4.63 -18.40 -54.57
N ASN A 619 3.80 -19.40 -54.26
CA ASN A 619 4.15 -20.50 -53.35
C ASN A 619 3.85 -21.88 -53.95
N PRO A 620 4.43 -22.26 -55.11
CA PRO A 620 4.06 -23.48 -55.83
C PRO A 620 4.35 -24.76 -55.02
N ASP A 621 5.46 -24.80 -54.28
CA ASP A 621 5.87 -25.96 -53.48
C ASP A 621 4.93 -26.24 -52.31
N LEU A 622 4.28 -25.21 -51.75
CA LEU A 622 3.28 -25.33 -50.69
C LEU A 622 1.87 -25.54 -51.27
N ALA A 623 1.54 -24.86 -52.36
CA ALA A 623 0.23 -24.92 -52.98
C ALA A 623 -0.09 -26.30 -53.54
N LYS A 624 0.87 -26.94 -54.23
CA LYS A 624 0.67 -28.26 -54.85
C LYS A 624 0.26 -29.36 -53.87
N PRO A 625 0.91 -29.55 -52.69
CA PRO A 625 0.46 -30.53 -51.71
C PRO A 625 -0.84 -30.12 -51.00
N LEU A 626 -1.04 -28.83 -50.71
CA LEU A 626 -2.20 -28.34 -49.94
C LEU A 626 -3.51 -28.28 -50.75
N PHE A 627 -3.42 -27.99 -52.06
CA PHE A 627 -4.56 -27.71 -52.94
C PHE A 627 -4.61 -28.64 -54.15
N LYS A 628 -4.07 -29.85 -54.07
CA LYS A 628 -3.86 -30.78 -55.20
C LYS A 628 -4.97 -30.77 -56.26
N ASP A 629 -6.22 -30.96 -55.84
CA ASP A 629 -7.36 -31.04 -56.76
C ASP A 629 -7.72 -29.72 -57.44
N ILE A 630 -7.55 -28.59 -56.75
CA ILE A 630 -7.88 -27.26 -57.26
C ILE A 630 -6.70 -26.66 -58.03
N TYR A 631 -5.48 -26.89 -57.57
CA TYR A 631 -4.24 -26.45 -58.20
C TYR A 631 -4.10 -27.06 -59.59
N ASP A 632 -4.25 -28.39 -59.71
CA ASP A 632 -4.16 -29.08 -61.00
C ASP A 632 -5.28 -28.64 -61.95
N LYS A 633 -6.53 -28.53 -61.46
CA LYS A 633 -7.66 -28.06 -62.28
C LYS A 633 -7.55 -26.59 -62.65
N GLN A 634 -7.02 -25.74 -61.79
CA GLN A 634 -6.75 -24.33 -62.11
C GLN A 634 -5.71 -24.24 -63.22
N TYR A 635 -4.63 -25.00 -63.10
CA TYR A 635 -3.53 -25.00 -64.08
C TYR A 635 -3.95 -25.56 -65.44
N HIS A 636 -4.84 -26.56 -65.47
CA HIS A 636 -5.27 -27.22 -66.72
C HIS A 636 -6.57 -26.67 -67.33
N GLN A 637 -7.47 -26.10 -66.53
CA GLN A 637 -8.84 -25.75 -66.94
C GLN A 637 -9.27 -24.34 -66.55
N ASN A 638 -8.40 -23.53 -65.92
CA ASN A 638 -8.69 -22.13 -65.56
C ASN A 638 -9.98 -21.95 -64.74
N ILE A 639 -10.30 -22.91 -63.85
CA ILE A 639 -11.57 -22.97 -63.11
C ILE A 639 -11.80 -21.79 -62.15
N LEU A 640 -10.73 -21.17 -61.63
CA LEU A 640 -10.77 -20.04 -60.70
C LEU A 640 -10.68 -18.68 -61.42
N SER A 641 -10.11 -18.62 -62.62
CA SER A 641 -9.95 -17.37 -63.40
C SER A 641 -10.30 -17.61 -64.86
N SER A 642 -11.40 -17.05 -65.34
CA SER A 642 -11.80 -17.23 -66.75
C SER A 642 -10.76 -16.64 -67.71
N PRO A 643 -10.70 -17.10 -68.98
CA PRO A 643 -9.83 -16.49 -70.00
C PRO A 643 -10.07 -14.99 -70.17
N GLU A 644 -11.33 -14.55 -70.05
CA GLU A 644 -11.75 -13.15 -70.13
C GLU A 644 -11.22 -12.32 -68.95
N GLU A 645 -11.27 -12.86 -67.73
CA GLU A 645 -10.71 -12.19 -66.55
C GLU A 645 -9.18 -12.13 -66.61
N THR A 646 -8.54 -13.18 -67.14
CA THR A 646 -7.09 -13.18 -67.37
C THR A 646 -6.70 -12.11 -68.38
N ALA A 647 -7.44 -11.98 -69.48
CA ALA A 647 -7.25 -10.92 -70.46
C ALA A 647 -7.51 -9.52 -69.87
N ARG A 648 -8.54 -9.36 -69.02
CA ARG A 648 -8.82 -8.10 -68.31
C ARG A 648 -7.68 -7.70 -67.39
N ARG A 649 -7.12 -8.64 -66.61
CA ARG A 649 -5.98 -8.40 -65.71
C ARG A 649 -4.72 -8.02 -66.48
N LEU A 650 -4.45 -8.66 -67.62
CA LEU A 650 -3.36 -8.29 -68.51
C LEU A 650 -3.56 -6.90 -69.11
N GLY A 651 -4.79 -6.57 -69.53
CA GLY A 651 -5.15 -5.23 -70.01
C GLY A 651 -4.92 -4.15 -68.96
N LEU A 652 -5.36 -4.39 -67.71
CA LEU A 652 -5.11 -3.50 -66.57
C LEU A 652 -3.64 -3.33 -66.25
N ALA A 653 -2.86 -4.41 -66.25
CA ALA A 653 -1.41 -4.35 -66.05
C ALA A 653 -0.74 -3.49 -67.15
N THR A 654 -1.18 -3.66 -68.40
CA THR A 654 -0.70 -2.87 -69.53
C THR A 654 -1.08 -1.39 -69.40
N THR A 655 -2.30 -1.08 -68.95
CA THR A 655 -2.73 0.31 -68.68
C THR A 655 -1.90 0.94 -67.56
N VAL A 656 -1.70 0.24 -66.45
CA VAL A 656 -0.87 0.73 -65.34
C VAL A 656 0.59 0.94 -65.80
N GLU A 657 1.14 0.03 -66.57
CA GLU A 657 2.49 0.16 -67.14
C GLU A 657 2.60 1.35 -68.10
N ASN A 658 1.59 1.56 -68.96
CA ASN A 658 1.54 2.72 -69.86
C ASN A 658 1.43 4.05 -69.09
N GLU A 659 0.53 4.13 -68.11
CA GLU A 659 0.38 5.32 -67.25
C GLU A 659 1.66 5.59 -66.45
N MET A 660 2.33 4.55 -65.96
CA MET A 660 3.64 4.66 -65.31
C MET A 660 4.71 5.20 -66.27
N LEU A 661 4.73 4.72 -67.52
CA LEU A 661 5.66 5.21 -68.54
C LEU A 661 5.37 6.67 -68.93
N GLU A 662 4.10 7.05 -69.11
CA GLU A 662 3.68 8.42 -69.42
C GLU A 662 4.08 9.42 -68.33
N ASN A 663 4.09 8.96 -67.08
CA ASN A 663 4.47 9.76 -65.91
C ASN A 663 5.92 9.53 -65.44
N ASN A 664 6.73 8.78 -66.19
CA ASN A 664 8.13 8.47 -65.88
C ASN A 664 8.34 7.84 -64.47
N LEU A 665 7.39 7.00 -64.05
CA LEU A 665 7.38 6.35 -62.74
C LEU A 665 7.83 4.89 -62.84
N GLU A 666 8.77 4.50 -61.99
CA GLU A 666 9.11 3.08 -61.77
C GLU A 666 8.15 2.43 -60.77
N LEU A 667 7.99 1.09 -60.84
CA LEU A 667 7.05 0.34 -59.98
C LEU A 667 7.31 0.57 -58.49
N GLU A 668 8.57 0.75 -58.12
CA GLU A 668 9.00 0.97 -56.74
C GLU A 668 8.75 2.39 -56.27
N GLN A 669 8.80 3.36 -57.19
CA GLN A 669 8.36 4.74 -56.92
C GLN A 669 6.84 4.80 -56.78
N LEU A 670 6.08 4.09 -57.62
CA LEU A 670 4.62 3.97 -57.49
C LEU A 670 4.23 3.35 -56.14
N LYS A 671 4.94 2.31 -55.69
CA LYS A 671 4.74 1.74 -54.35
C LYS A 671 5.08 2.72 -53.23
N ILE A 672 6.15 3.51 -53.35
CA ILE A 672 6.49 4.55 -52.36
C ILE A 672 5.41 5.64 -52.34
N ILE A 673 4.95 6.11 -53.49
CA ILE A 673 3.88 7.10 -53.62
C ILE A 673 2.60 6.58 -52.98
N LEU A 674 2.19 5.34 -53.26
CA LEU A 674 0.99 4.74 -52.68
C LEU A 674 1.12 4.51 -51.16
N LYS A 675 2.30 4.10 -50.69
CA LYS A 675 2.56 3.74 -49.29
C LYS A 675 2.80 4.95 -48.39
N GLU A 676 3.43 6.00 -48.91
CA GLU A 676 3.81 7.21 -48.17
C GLU A 676 2.98 8.44 -48.54
N SER A 677 1.93 8.29 -49.38
CA SER A 677 1.02 9.38 -49.79
C SER A 677 0.49 10.20 -48.61
N GLY A 678 0.07 9.54 -47.53
CA GLY A 678 -0.38 10.21 -46.29
C GLY A 678 0.74 10.86 -45.47
N ARG A 679 1.99 10.42 -45.64
CA ARG A 679 3.16 10.97 -44.93
C ARG A 679 3.77 12.16 -45.68
N LEU A 680 3.74 12.13 -47.01
CA LEU A 680 4.09 13.25 -47.89
C LEU A 680 3.15 14.44 -47.70
N LEU A 681 1.85 14.18 -47.51
CA LEU A 681 0.86 15.21 -47.11
C LEU A 681 1.24 15.89 -45.80
N LYS A 682 1.63 15.10 -44.78
CA LYS A 682 2.11 15.64 -43.48
C LYS A 682 3.41 16.43 -43.60
N MET A 683 4.41 15.93 -44.34
CA MET A 683 5.68 16.64 -44.51
C MET A 683 5.53 17.95 -45.32
N PHE A 684 4.51 18.05 -46.16
CA PHE A 684 4.12 19.30 -46.81
C PHE A 684 3.43 20.27 -45.84
N GLU A 685 2.49 19.77 -45.02
CA GLU A 685 1.84 20.55 -43.95
C GLU A 685 2.85 21.04 -42.90
N ASP A 686 3.89 20.26 -42.63
CA ASP A 686 4.97 20.54 -41.66
C ASP A 686 6.12 21.41 -42.25
N GLY A 687 6.08 21.72 -43.55
CA GLY A 687 7.01 22.66 -44.20
C GLY A 687 8.45 22.15 -44.42
N GLU A 688 8.67 20.84 -44.35
CA GLU A 688 10.01 20.22 -44.53
C GLU A 688 10.41 20.07 -46.01
N ILE A 689 9.45 20.16 -46.94
CA ILE A 689 9.66 20.05 -48.40
C ILE A 689 9.19 21.34 -49.08
N SER A 690 10.05 21.94 -49.92
CA SER A 690 9.64 23.01 -50.84
C SER A 690 8.98 22.39 -52.07
N ILE A 691 7.66 22.50 -52.17
CA ILE A 691 6.91 22.13 -53.37
C ILE A 691 7.15 23.17 -54.48
N SER A 692 7.19 22.74 -55.75
CA SER A 692 7.35 23.62 -56.90
C SER A 692 6.17 24.61 -57.04
N GLU A 693 6.40 25.74 -57.71
CA GLU A 693 5.36 26.76 -57.96
C GLU A 693 4.08 26.19 -58.60
N ASP A 694 4.18 25.09 -59.35
CA ASP A 694 3.06 24.44 -60.03
C ASP A 694 2.06 23.77 -59.09
N ALA A 695 2.51 23.22 -57.95
CA ALA A 695 1.62 22.54 -57.00
C ALA A 695 1.02 23.48 -55.94
N MET A 696 1.56 24.70 -55.77
CA MET A 696 0.87 25.78 -55.03
C MET A 696 -0.40 26.25 -55.76
N GLN A 697 -0.51 26.08 -57.08
CA GLN A 697 -1.71 26.42 -57.84
C GLN A 697 -2.91 25.52 -57.50
N LEU A 698 -2.70 24.33 -56.91
CA LEU A 698 -3.76 23.39 -56.53
C LEU A 698 -4.56 23.83 -55.30
N PHE A 699 -4.01 24.72 -54.47
CA PHE A 699 -4.69 25.28 -53.29
C PHE A 699 -5.27 26.68 -53.54
N GLN A 700 -5.05 27.25 -54.73
CA GLN A 700 -5.74 28.46 -55.16
C GLN A 700 -7.11 28.10 -55.71
N HIS A 701 -8.17 28.77 -55.24
CA HIS A 701 -9.49 28.59 -55.81
C HIS A 701 -9.50 29.06 -57.27
N ILE A 702 -9.65 28.13 -58.22
CA ILE A 702 -9.81 28.47 -59.64
C ILE A 702 -11.28 28.81 -59.90
N SER A 703 -11.56 30.10 -60.06
CA SER A 703 -12.92 30.58 -60.38
C SER A 703 -13.37 30.06 -61.75
N SER A 704 -14.46 29.29 -61.77
CA SER A 704 -15.10 28.87 -63.02
C SER A 704 -16.11 29.92 -63.47
N LYS A 705 -15.99 30.41 -64.72
CA LYS A 705 -16.91 31.41 -65.29
C LYS A 705 -18.22 30.75 -65.74
N SER A 706 -19.08 30.42 -64.79
CA SER A 706 -20.43 29.89 -65.04
C SER A 706 -21.49 30.81 -64.45
N PRO A 707 -22.50 31.25 -65.24
CA PRO A 707 -23.63 32.04 -64.71
C PRO A 707 -24.35 31.33 -63.56
N TYR A 708 -24.51 30.00 -63.63
CA TYR A 708 -25.15 29.20 -62.59
C TYR A 708 -24.31 29.12 -61.30
N ALA A 709 -22.98 29.06 -61.44
CA ALA A 709 -22.09 29.10 -60.28
C ALA A 709 -22.13 30.48 -59.60
N LYS A 710 -22.24 31.56 -60.38
CA LYS A 710 -22.41 32.92 -59.87
C LYS A 710 -23.74 33.07 -59.13
N GLU A 711 -24.86 32.68 -59.74
CA GLU A 711 -26.18 32.73 -59.08
C GLU A 711 -26.19 31.93 -57.76
N LYS A 712 -25.55 30.75 -57.75
CA LYS A 712 -25.44 29.93 -56.54
C LYS A 712 -24.61 30.63 -55.45
N ILE A 713 -23.47 31.22 -55.81
CA ILE A 713 -22.61 31.94 -54.84
C ILE A 713 -23.32 33.19 -54.33
N ASP A 714 -23.94 33.97 -55.21
CA ASP A 714 -24.69 35.18 -54.85
C ASP A 714 -25.82 34.83 -53.85
N TYR A 715 -26.52 33.71 -54.07
CA TYR A 715 -27.49 33.19 -53.10
C TYR A 715 -26.87 32.82 -51.76
N LEU A 716 -25.74 32.09 -51.75
CA LEU A 716 -25.08 31.68 -50.50
C LEU A 716 -24.55 32.87 -49.71
N ILE A 717 -24.01 33.88 -50.40
CA ILE A 717 -23.53 35.12 -49.79
C ILE A 717 -24.71 35.90 -49.22
N ASP A 718 -25.78 36.11 -49.99
CA ASP A 718 -26.95 36.86 -49.52
C ASP A 718 -27.64 36.18 -48.32
N ARG A 719 -27.74 34.85 -48.34
CA ARG A 719 -28.21 34.05 -47.19
C ARG A 719 -27.33 34.27 -45.97
N SER A 720 -26.01 34.19 -46.14
CA SER A 720 -25.07 34.32 -45.03
C SER A 720 -25.11 35.72 -44.42
N ILE A 721 -25.17 36.76 -45.25
CA ILE A 721 -25.29 38.16 -44.81
C ILE A 721 -26.58 38.36 -44.03
N THR A 722 -27.71 37.85 -44.55
CA THR A 722 -29.02 37.99 -43.90
C THR A 722 -29.03 37.32 -42.52
N ASN A 723 -28.56 36.07 -42.44
CA ASN A 723 -28.54 35.33 -41.18
C ASN A 723 -27.56 35.93 -40.15
N VAL A 724 -26.37 36.37 -40.59
CA VAL A 724 -25.41 37.03 -39.71
C VAL A 724 -25.92 38.39 -39.24
N TYR A 725 -26.59 39.16 -40.10
CA TYR A 725 -27.24 40.40 -39.68
C TYR A 725 -28.29 40.13 -38.60
N GLU A 726 -29.18 39.16 -38.80
CA GLU A 726 -30.21 38.83 -37.82
C GLU A 726 -29.60 38.41 -36.48
N GLU A 727 -28.53 37.61 -36.49
CA GLU A 727 -27.82 37.21 -35.29
C GLU A 727 -27.20 38.41 -34.58
N LEU A 728 -26.48 39.29 -35.31
CA LEU A 728 -25.83 40.47 -34.72
C LEU A 728 -26.85 41.51 -34.23
N PHE A 729 -27.96 41.70 -34.93
CA PHE A 729 -29.01 42.66 -34.57
C PHE A 729 -29.74 42.25 -33.27
N HIS A 730 -29.96 40.95 -33.05
CA HIS A 730 -30.57 40.45 -31.82
C HIS A 730 -29.57 40.24 -30.68
N ASN A 731 -28.27 40.25 -30.97
CA ASN A 731 -27.23 40.04 -29.98
C ASN A 731 -26.94 41.34 -29.20
N PRO A 732 -27.13 41.35 -27.85
CA PRO A 732 -26.97 42.56 -27.05
C PRO A 732 -25.53 43.10 -26.98
N LEU A 733 -24.54 42.35 -27.48
CA LEU A 733 -23.14 42.78 -27.52
C LEU A 733 -22.82 43.64 -28.75
N TYR A 734 -23.68 43.66 -29.76
CA TYR A 734 -23.42 44.36 -31.02
C TYR A 734 -24.47 45.44 -31.28
N SER A 735 -24.04 46.46 -32.02
CA SER A 735 -24.89 47.47 -32.61
C SER A 735 -24.58 47.53 -34.10
N VAL A 736 -25.59 47.25 -34.91
CA VAL A 736 -25.60 47.35 -36.37
C VAL A 736 -26.70 48.33 -36.80
N ASP A 737 -26.76 48.65 -38.10
CA ASP A 737 -27.81 49.53 -38.63
C ASP A 737 -29.22 48.94 -38.40
N ASN A 738 -30.25 49.78 -38.34
CA ASN A 738 -31.59 49.38 -37.90
C ASN A 738 -32.33 48.47 -38.89
N THR A 739 -31.91 48.46 -40.16
CA THR A 739 -32.47 47.61 -41.21
C THR A 739 -31.36 46.94 -42.01
N LEU A 740 -31.63 45.72 -42.51
CA LEU A 740 -30.68 44.97 -43.33
C LEU A 740 -30.30 45.74 -44.60
N ASP A 741 -31.23 46.48 -45.21
CA ASP A 741 -30.98 47.26 -46.41
C ASP A 741 -30.05 48.45 -46.15
N GLU A 742 -30.22 49.15 -45.01
CA GLU A 742 -29.30 50.21 -44.58
C GLU A 742 -27.90 49.63 -44.31
N TRP A 743 -27.84 48.47 -43.65
CA TRP A 743 -26.58 47.80 -43.36
C TRP A 743 -25.83 47.34 -44.62
N LYS A 744 -26.58 46.82 -45.61
CA LYS A 744 -26.05 46.49 -46.94
C LYS A 744 -25.61 47.72 -47.72
N HIS A 745 -26.22 48.88 -47.49
CA HIS A 745 -25.81 50.12 -48.16
C HIS A 745 -24.53 50.72 -47.57
N ASN A 746 -24.31 50.55 -46.26
CA ASN A 746 -23.16 51.08 -45.53
C ASN A 746 -21.97 50.09 -45.43
N ASN A 747 -21.91 49.08 -46.30
CA ASN A 747 -20.84 48.09 -46.29
C ASN A 747 -19.52 48.63 -46.87
N TYR A 748 -18.42 47.97 -46.53
CA TYR A 748 -17.10 48.27 -47.10
C TYR A 748 -16.85 47.51 -48.41
N SER A 749 -17.38 46.30 -48.52
CA SER A 749 -17.37 45.48 -49.74
C SER A 749 -18.57 44.54 -49.75
N THR A 750 -18.68 43.65 -50.75
CA THR A 750 -19.84 42.73 -50.85
C THR A 750 -20.02 41.85 -49.62
N THR A 751 -18.94 41.53 -48.91
CA THR A 751 -18.90 40.62 -47.76
C THR A 751 -18.31 41.23 -46.50
N VAL A 752 -17.93 42.51 -46.52
CA VAL A 752 -17.31 43.20 -45.37
C VAL A 752 -18.21 44.33 -44.89
N PHE A 753 -18.65 44.24 -43.63
CA PHE A 753 -19.64 45.12 -43.02
C PHE A 753 -19.10 45.80 -41.76
N ARG A 754 -19.76 46.86 -41.30
CA ARG A 754 -19.44 47.55 -40.04
C ARG A 754 -20.37 47.08 -38.92
N ALA A 755 -19.83 46.82 -37.75
CA ALA A 755 -20.60 46.69 -36.52
C ALA A 755 -19.88 47.41 -35.38
N ARG A 756 -20.59 47.85 -34.35
CA ARG A 756 -19.98 48.37 -33.12
C ARG A 756 -20.19 47.38 -31.98
N LYS A 757 -19.12 46.98 -31.32
CA LYS A 757 -19.19 46.13 -30.12
C LYS A 757 -19.43 47.00 -28.90
N LEU A 758 -20.58 46.84 -28.25
CA LEU A 758 -21.06 47.74 -27.20
C LEU A 758 -20.30 47.58 -25.87
N ASP A 759 -19.76 46.39 -25.61
CA ASP A 759 -18.97 46.09 -24.40
C ASP A 759 -17.56 46.70 -24.43
N LEU A 760 -16.97 46.83 -25.62
CA LEU A 760 -15.64 47.39 -25.85
C LEU A 760 -15.66 48.83 -26.39
N ASP A 761 -16.84 49.36 -26.69
CA ASP A 761 -17.08 50.64 -27.36
C ASP A 761 -16.23 50.82 -28.64
N LEU A 762 -16.13 49.75 -29.44
CA LEU A 762 -15.21 49.67 -30.58
C LEU A 762 -15.97 49.38 -31.89
N ASP A 763 -15.70 50.16 -32.93
CA ASP A 763 -16.13 49.85 -34.29
C ASP A 763 -15.25 48.73 -34.87
N ILE A 764 -15.88 47.65 -35.34
CA ILE A 764 -15.23 46.47 -35.91
C ILE A 764 -15.65 46.25 -37.37
N ARG A 765 -14.77 45.59 -38.13
CA ARG A 765 -15.07 45.07 -39.47
C ARG A 765 -15.52 43.62 -39.38
N VAL A 766 -16.72 43.34 -39.86
CA VAL A 766 -17.29 41.99 -39.88
C VAL A 766 -17.14 41.43 -41.28
N VAL A 767 -16.30 40.41 -41.44
CA VAL A 767 -16.15 39.66 -42.70
C VAL A 767 -17.10 38.48 -42.68
N ILE A 768 -17.96 38.36 -43.69
CA ILE A 768 -19.02 37.35 -43.76
C ILE A 768 -18.78 36.41 -44.92
N ARG A 769 -18.66 35.10 -44.64
CA ARG A 769 -18.54 34.07 -45.69
C ARG A 769 -19.39 32.84 -45.42
N PRO A 770 -20.00 32.23 -46.46
CA PRO A 770 -20.63 30.92 -46.30
C PRO A 770 -19.58 29.88 -45.94
N SER A 771 -19.92 28.97 -45.02
CA SER A 771 -19.09 27.82 -44.65
C SER A 771 -19.62 26.50 -45.21
N ASP A 772 -20.47 26.57 -46.24
CA ASP A 772 -21.01 25.43 -46.95
C ASP A 772 -19.91 24.50 -47.48
N ASP A 773 -20.15 23.19 -47.41
CA ASP A 773 -19.18 22.15 -47.81
C ASP A 773 -17.88 22.18 -46.96
N ASP A 774 -18.01 22.54 -45.68
CA ASP A 774 -16.97 22.51 -44.64
C ASP A 774 -15.71 23.34 -44.97
N LYS A 775 -15.89 24.47 -45.67
CA LYS A 775 -14.79 25.37 -46.05
C LYS A 775 -15.20 26.84 -46.12
N ILE A 776 -14.22 27.72 -45.95
CA ILE A 776 -14.36 29.17 -46.16
C ILE A 776 -13.49 29.56 -47.35
N ILE A 777 -14.03 30.33 -48.29
CA ILE A 777 -13.29 30.83 -49.46
C ILE A 777 -13.29 32.35 -49.41
N PHE A 778 -12.11 32.94 -49.23
CA PHE A 778 -11.87 34.37 -49.42
C PHE A 778 -11.64 34.66 -50.90
N PHE A 779 -12.22 35.74 -51.40
CA PHE A 779 -12.16 36.07 -52.83
C PHE A 779 -11.89 37.54 -53.09
N GLU A 780 -12.31 38.45 -52.22
CA GLU A 780 -12.07 39.89 -52.41
C GLU A 780 -10.84 40.34 -51.60
N ASP A 781 -9.99 41.17 -52.20
CA ASP A 781 -8.83 41.75 -51.50
C ASP A 781 -9.26 42.54 -50.25
N ALA A 782 -10.43 43.19 -50.31
CA ALA A 782 -11.02 43.93 -49.19
C ALA A 782 -11.29 43.05 -47.94
N GLU A 783 -11.49 41.74 -48.12
CA GLU A 783 -11.67 40.81 -46.99
C GLU A 783 -10.34 40.56 -46.29
N LEU A 784 -9.29 40.32 -47.07
CA LEU A 784 -7.95 40.10 -46.55
C LEU A 784 -7.43 41.37 -45.87
N GLU A 785 -7.68 42.54 -46.45
CA GLU A 785 -7.38 43.84 -45.84
C GLU A 785 -8.17 44.08 -44.54
N ALA A 786 -9.41 43.61 -44.44
CA ALA A 786 -10.19 43.71 -43.21
C ALA A 786 -9.68 42.77 -42.10
N LEU A 787 -9.22 41.56 -42.47
CA LEU A 787 -8.63 40.59 -41.54
C LEU A 787 -7.22 40.98 -41.07
N ASP A 788 -6.54 41.89 -41.78
CA ASP A 788 -5.24 42.45 -41.39
C ASP A 788 -5.37 43.56 -40.33
N ASP A 789 -6.58 44.06 -40.08
CA ASP A 789 -6.86 45.02 -39.01
C ASP A 789 -6.83 44.32 -37.63
N THR A 790 -6.75 45.09 -36.54
CA THR A 790 -6.84 44.57 -35.16
C THR A 790 -8.28 44.45 -34.66
N ALA A 791 -9.20 45.19 -35.29
CA ALA A 791 -10.61 45.27 -34.91
C ALA A 791 -11.50 44.61 -35.97
N TYR A 792 -11.39 43.28 -36.09
CA TYR A 792 -12.19 42.49 -37.04
C TYR A 792 -12.82 41.25 -36.40
N GLU A 793 -13.87 40.75 -37.03
CA GLU A 793 -14.44 39.43 -36.75
C GLU A 793 -14.82 38.71 -38.04
N LEU A 794 -14.58 37.39 -38.09
CA LEU A 794 -15.00 36.53 -39.19
C LEU A 794 -16.23 35.75 -38.77
N TRP A 795 -17.34 35.94 -39.49
CA TRP A 795 -18.61 35.27 -39.23
C TRP A 795 -19.02 34.41 -40.42
N THR A 796 -19.54 33.22 -40.12
CA THR A 796 -19.92 32.25 -41.14
C THR A 796 -21.30 31.69 -40.93
N ASN A 797 -21.94 31.29 -42.04
CA ASN A 797 -23.22 30.58 -42.03
C ASN A 797 -23.16 29.32 -42.88
N ASN A 798 -23.62 28.18 -42.34
CA ASN A 798 -23.66 26.89 -43.06
C ASN A 798 -25.06 26.61 -43.67
N ARG A 799 -25.20 25.47 -44.36
CA ARG A 799 -26.48 25.04 -44.98
C ARG A 799 -27.60 24.75 -43.99
N GLU A 800 -27.24 24.40 -42.75
CA GLU A 800 -28.18 24.07 -41.68
C GLU A 800 -28.75 25.33 -41.01
N GLY A 801 -28.19 26.51 -41.34
CA GLY A 801 -28.61 27.80 -40.80
C GLY A 801 -27.78 28.27 -39.61
N ASP A 802 -26.79 27.50 -39.17
CA ASP A 802 -25.95 27.86 -38.03
C ASP A 802 -25.10 29.08 -38.37
N VAL A 803 -25.18 30.11 -37.53
CA VAL A 803 -24.35 31.30 -37.60
C VAL A 803 -23.29 31.22 -36.51
N ARG A 804 -22.02 31.34 -36.88
CA ARG A 804 -20.91 31.25 -35.93
C ARG A 804 -19.78 32.22 -36.26
N MET A 805 -19.26 32.86 -35.23
CA MET A 805 -17.98 33.57 -35.28
C MET A 805 -16.82 32.57 -35.24
N ILE A 806 -15.88 32.69 -36.17
CA ILE A 806 -14.68 31.87 -36.27
C ILE A 806 -13.47 32.71 -35.88
N THR A 807 -12.73 32.26 -34.87
CA THR A 807 -11.48 32.92 -34.45
C THR A 807 -10.26 32.25 -35.08
N LEU A 808 -9.12 32.95 -35.12
CA LEU A 808 -7.83 32.33 -35.50
C LEU A 808 -7.52 31.10 -34.63
N GLY A 809 -7.88 31.13 -33.33
CA GLY A 809 -7.73 29.99 -32.44
C GLY A 809 -8.59 28.78 -32.83
N ASP A 810 -9.81 29.01 -33.33
CA ASP A 810 -10.66 27.93 -33.85
C ASP A 810 -10.07 27.32 -35.12
N LEU A 811 -9.54 28.15 -36.02
CA LEU A 811 -8.86 27.69 -37.23
C LEU A 811 -7.62 26.87 -36.90
N LEU A 812 -6.77 27.32 -35.96
CA LEU A 812 -5.57 26.57 -35.54
C LEU A 812 -5.91 25.25 -34.85
N LYS A 813 -6.95 25.21 -34.02
CA LYS A 813 -7.42 23.96 -33.38
C LYS A 813 -8.01 22.97 -34.38
N THR A 814 -8.78 23.47 -35.35
CA THR A 814 -9.45 22.62 -36.35
C THR A 814 -8.46 22.08 -37.37
N THR A 815 -7.47 22.88 -37.77
CA THR A 815 -6.42 22.48 -38.71
C THR A 815 -5.28 21.70 -38.04
N GLY A 816 -5.12 21.79 -36.73
CA GLY A 816 -4.02 21.15 -35.99
C GLY A 816 -2.67 21.87 -36.13
N ILE A 817 -2.64 23.05 -36.76
CA ILE A 817 -1.42 23.84 -36.97
C ILE A 817 -0.96 24.43 -35.63
N SER A 818 0.22 24.02 -35.16
CA SER A 818 0.81 24.47 -33.88
C SER A 818 2.07 25.33 -34.04
N ALA A 819 2.58 25.49 -35.26
CA ALA A 819 3.69 26.37 -35.60
C ALA A 819 3.41 27.11 -36.92
N ILE A 820 3.50 28.45 -36.92
CA ILE A 820 3.31 29.29 -38.10
C ILE A 820 4.67 29.93 -38.46
N PRO A 821 5.25 29.62 -39.64
CA PRO A 821 6.53 30.20 -40.05
C PRO A 821 6.37 31.68 -40.44
N LEU A 822 7.07 32.58 -39.74
CA LEU A 822 6.93 34.04 -39.91
C LEU A 822 7.86 34.64 -40.97
N ARG A 823 8.57 33.83 -41.75
CA ARG A 823 9.65 34.25 -42.68
C ARG A 823 9.22 35.20 -43.81
N LYS A 824 7.92 35.33 -44.08
CA LYS A 824 7.37 36.26 -45.09
C LYS A 824 6.53 37.40 -44.47
N ILE A 825 6.40 37.42 -43.14
CA ILE A 825 5.66 38.46 -42.41
C ILE A 825 6.62 39.53 -41.85
N PHE A 826 7.85 39.13 -41.46
CA PHE A 826 8.92 40.04 -41.02
C PHE A 826 10.05 40.18 -42.04
#